data_AF-A0A8C5C2K9-F1
#
_entry.id   AF-A0A8C5C2K9-F1
#
_cell.length_a   1.000
_cell.length_b   1.000
_cell.length_c   1.000
_cell.angle_alpha   90.00
_cell.angle_beta   90.00
_cell.angle_gamma   90.00
#
_symmetry.space_group_name_H-M   'P 1'
#
loop_
_entity.id
_entity.type
_entity.pdbx_description
1 polymer ?
#
loop_
_entity_poly.entity_id
_entity_poly.type
_entity_poly.pdbx_seq_one_letter_code
_entity_poly.pdbx_strand_id
1 'polypeptide(L)'
;MSPCLSLDAKDPNRNRIAQWLDRTAVSGILDLSHPMSPEAAQGPYTITAWTEKGESTSRSFDIKEYVLPKYAVNIRLPNVINILQQEVPIQICGRYTYGKPVLGSIKVVVCRESQGHFSWHYSEKQEDICVTSQLHQIQSISIYSMYVVYIYIFIFAYFITIKNLCVYVSFLGFQVKLTGIDRKAVGDEVVYLYVDVNAASYNLTLLTQDNGMASFSLDTSLWKNSVVLTASSRPKEEQQSFVHGERLPAYPSAVLTMGPFYSKSKSFVKISANGHKSLCEGESQVGAQYIIQGEELRPGQEELPFYYTVMSKGAIMRHGHLPVAVKEGIVNKGVLSIPLLGKAALSPYAQVVVYTLMPSGEVLADNKDFPVDQCFENKVNLEFSADRELPGGEASFRLESQPGSLCSVRAVDQSILLLQPDQELSASYVRSHTLTKDIDSIPGQPVMTQILLNVMFSDAFCLSVGPVSVENSDSSTDLKPMKKKREKIETVRSYFPDTWIWELIAVGDSGSVSVVKTLPDTITSWRAQAFCTSSSLGFGLSRDTALVAFQPFFVSLTLPYSVVRGEVFTLRATVFNYLPSCIMVGLSVLECADCQYTMCVCAEESRVFQWEVSPSSLGEVTLEVRAEALHTEQLCGNEVAPPPTVGRVDTVVRKLLVEVRFTLMDGTHTRCPPRTLPHTEKNISLLLPDLFVAGSARASFSVLGDLMGRAMKNLDKLLAMPYGCGEQNMILFAPNIYILNYLTSTAQLTHAIKERATRFLESGYQRELTYRHDDGSYSAFGKSDASGNTWLTAFVMKSFGGAKPYIFIDPKLIEDSRTWLLSHRRQDGCITSVGKLFHNGMKGGVSDDVSLTAYITAALLELDAVSADPMVSGCLQCLRVAVAGKLENMYTTALLSYTFTLAGDQQTRAALLTALHQRSVTDGSWGTRHWKRTEASETVLDSLEVEMTAYVLLAVLSGPPVPGFDLDYASSITRWLIQQQNPYGGFASTQDTVVALQALARYGAATYSSEGACVVGLSSLGGASWQFTVDQSTRLLYQEQALDRLPGDYRITAQGQGCVQAQVGPPGAGLCTGTGLCPGPGLCFLPVLLRYQGRREETNMVIINLKLLSGYGLQQSTLQEVKSSVKRVDFEEGYINIYLDGLKKEVLRSYSVTLEEEEAVRNLRPAVVKVYDYYQTSDEAVADYSSPCAELLQNSLGRSLSAQAG
;
A
#
# COMPACT_ATOMS: atom_id res chain seq x y z
N MET A 1 -19.60 -29.75 -0.94
CA MET A 1 -18.15 -29.55 -0.79
C MET A 1 -17.87 -28.10 -1.16
N SER A 2 -17.28 -27.32 -0.24
CA SER A 2 -16.83 -25.96 -0.56
C SER A 2 -15.74 -26.03 -1.63
N PRO A 3 -15.77 -25.18 -2.67
CA PRO A 3 -14.73 -25.18 -3.70
C PRO A 3 -13.38 -24.78 -3.08
N CYS A 4 -12.30 -25.49 -3.42
CA CYS A 4 -10.96 -25.02 -3.10
C CYS A 4 -10.58 -23.88 -4.06
N LEU A 5 -9.96 -22.84 -3.50
CA LEU A 5 -9.49 -21.67 -4.23
C LEU A 5 -7.97 -21.58 -4.11
N SER A 6 -7.33 -21.32 -5.23
CA SER A 6 -5.91 -20.95 -5.28
C SER A 6 -5.78 -19.47 -5.63
N LEU A 7 -4.98 -18.72 -4.86
CA LEU A 7 -4.80 -17.29 -5.03
C LEU A 7 -3.32 -16.96 -5.20
N ASP A 8 -3.02 -15.98 -6.06
CA ASP A 8 -1.70 -15.36 -6.12
C ASP A 8 -1.80 -13.83 -6.16
N ALA A 9 -0.82 -13.17 -5.56
CA ALA A 9 -0.65 -11.72 -5.61
C ALA A 9 0.60 -11.38 -6.40
N LYS A 10 0.49 -10.39 -7.28
CA LYS A 10 1.58 -9.91 -8.14
C LYS A 10 1.83 -8.42 -7.95
N ASP A 11 3.10 -8.07 -7.99
CA ASP A 11 3.56 -6.67 -7.99
C ASP A 11 3.38 -6.00 -9.38
N PRO A 12 3.65 -4.69 -9.51
CA PRO A 12 3.59 -3.98 -10.79
C PRO A 12 4.53 -4.55 -11.87
N ASN A 13 5.61 -5.24 -11.46
CA ASN A 13 6.58 -5.89 -12.34
C ASN A 13 6.17 -7.33 -12.71
N ARG A 14 4.97 -7.78 -12.30
CA ARG A 14 4.42 -9.13 -12.51
C ARG A 14 5.15 -10.24 -11.74
N ASN A 15 5.99 -9.90 -10.77
CA ASN A 15 6.57 -10.87 -9.85
C ASN A 15 5.47 -11.37 -8.89
N ARG A 16 5.43 -12.68 -8.64
CA ARG A 16 4.52 -13.25 -7.66
C ARG A 16 5.08 -13.05 -6.25
N ILE A 17 4.40 -12.22 -5.45
CA ILE A 17 4.83 -11.84 -4.10
C ILE A 17 4.18 -12.70 -3.01
N ALA A 18 3.04 -13.34 -3.31
CA ALA A 18 2.37 -14.25 -2.39
C ALA A 18 1.57 -15.31 -3.16
N GLN A 19 1.39 -16.48 -2.53
CA GLN A 19 0.59 -17.57 -3.08
C GLN A 19 -0.11 -18.34 -1.95
N TRP A 20 -1.39 -18.63 -2.15
CA TRP A 20 -2.17 -19.50 -1.28
C TRP A 20 -2.79 -20.61 -2.14
N LEU A 21 -2.44 -21.86 -1.86
CA LEU A 21 -2.92 -23.02 -2.61
C LEU A 21 -4.02 -23.74 -1.83
N ASP A 22 -5.01 -24.23 -2.58
CA ASP A 22 -6.07 -25.13 -2.12
C ASP A 22 -6.77 -24.71 -0.81
N ARG A 23 -7.11 -23.41 -0.72
CA ARG A 23 -7.80 -22.85 0.44
C ARG A 23 -9.30 -23.07 0.33
N THR A 24 -9.90 -23.55 1.41
CA THR A 24 -11.34 -23.81 1.50
C THR A 24 -12.06 -22.58 2.04
N ALA A 25 -13.08 -22.13 1.32
CA ALA A 25 -13.94 -21.04 1.79
C ALA A 25 -14.97 -21.57 2.82
N VAL A 26 -15.18 -20.81 3.89
CA VAL A 26 -16.20 -21.09 4.90
C VAL A 26 -17.44 -20.28 4.52
N SER A 27 -18.56 -20.97 4.25
CA SER A 27 -19.80 -20.33 3.78
C SER A 27 -19.61 -19.42 2.56
N GLY A 28 -18.63 -19.70 1.70
CA GLY A 28 -18.32 -18.88 0.51
C GLY A 28 -17.45 -17.65 0.75
N ILE A 29 -16.90 -17.48 1.95
CA ILE A 29 -15.95 -16.40 2.29
C ILE A 29 -14.59 -17.01 2.67
N LEU A 30 -13.51 -16.39 2.19
CA LEU A 30 -12.13 -16.75 2.52
C LEU A 30 -11.42 -15.47 2.97
N ASP A 31 -10.88 -15.48 4.20
CA ASP A 31 -10.14 -14.37 4.79
C ASP A 31 -8.65 -14.72 4.88
N LEU A 32 -7.80 -13.83 4.34
CA LEU A 32 -6.35 -14.00 4.23
C LEU A 32 -5.66 -12.65 4.45
N SER A 33 -4.51 -12.68 5.09
CA SER A 33 -3.69 -11.49 5.34
C SER A 33 -2.30 -11.63 4.71
N HIS A 34 -1.79 -10.55 4.11
CA HIS A 34 -0.44 -10.48 3.57
C HIS A 34 0.25 -9.18 4.02
N PRO A 35 1.38 -9.25 4.75
CA PRO A 35 2.13 -8.06 5.13
C PRO A 35 2.91 -7.52 3.92
N MET A 36 2.77 -6.21 3.67
CA MET A 36 3.52 -5.51 2.63
C MET A 36 4.84 -4.97 3.18
N SER A 37 5.88 -4.95 2.35
CA SER A 37 7.13 -4.23 2.64
C SER A 37 6.87 -2.72 2.75
N PRO A 38 7.47 -2.00 3.73
CA PRO A 38 7.36 -0.54 3.82
C PRO A 38 7.80 0.21 2.56
N GLU A 39 8.64 -0.43 1.73
CA GLU A 39 9.13 0.11 0.46
C GLU A 39 8.65 -0.75 -0.73
N ALA A 40 7.45 -1.30 -0.62
CA ALA A 40 6.77 -1.96 -1.72
C ALA A 40 6.75 -1.04 -2.96
N ALA A 41 7.02 -1.60 -4.13
CA ALA A 41 7.06 -0.87 -5.39
C ALA A 41 5.74 -0.12 -5.63
N GLN A 42 5.79 1.21 -5.74
CA GLN A 42 4.58 2.00 -5.96
C GLN A 42 3.96 1.65 -7.32
N GLY A 43 2.63 1.55 -7.37
CA GLY A 43 1.90 1.20 -8.59
C GLY A 43 0.79 0.16 -8.37
N PRO A 44 0.24 -0.38 -9.47
CA PRO A 44 -0.89 -1.30 -9.43
C PRO A 44 -0.44 -2.74 -9.13
N TYR A 45 -0.87 -3.27 -8.00
CA TYR A 45 -0.78 -4.69 -7.64
C TYR A 45 -1.99 -5.43 -8.17
N THR A 46 -1.85 -6.73 -8.43
CA THR A 46 -2.95 -7.57 -8.91
C THR A 46 -3.06 -8.86 -8.11
N ILE A 47 -4.27 -9.14 -7.59
CA ILE A 47 -4.62 -10.40 -6.95
C ILE A 47 -5.44 -11.22 -7.96
N THR A 48 -5.08 -12.48 -8.16
CA THR A 48 -5.83 -13.41 -9.02
C THR A 48 -6.29 -14.61 -8.20
N ALA A 49 -7.55 -15.00 -8.33
CA ALA A 49 -8.12 -16.19 -7.70
C ALA A 49 -8.57 -17.20 -8.77
N TRP A 50 -8.27 -18.48 -8.55
CA TRP A 50 -8.48 -19.58 -9.46
C TRP A 50 -9.33 -20.65 -8.79
N THR A 51 -10.29 -21.20 -9.52
CA THR A 51 -11.08 -22.37 -9.09
C THR A 51 -10.41 -23.67 -9.51
N GLU A 52 -10.80 -24.79 -8.89
CA GLU A 52 -10.37 -26.14 -9.31
C GLU A 52 -10.65 -26.46 -10.80
N LYS A 53 -11.64 -25.78 -11.41
CA LYS A 53 -12.01 -25.94 -12.82
C LYS A 53 -11.15 -25.10 -13.78
N GLY A 54 -10.20 -24.32 -13.26
CA GLY A 54 -9.33 -23.44 -14.04
C GLY A 54 -9.94 -22.08 -14.42
N GLU A 55 -11.13 -21.75 -13.91
CA GLU A 55 -11.71 -20.41 -14.07
C GLU A 55 -10.99 -19.42 -13.14
N SER A 56 -10.70 -18.21 -13.62
CA SER A 56 -9.98 -17.20 -12.84
C SER A 56 -10.62 -15.82 -12.89
N THR A 57 -10.42 -15.05 -11.81
CA THR A 57 -10.81 -13.64 -11.71
C THR A 57 -9.67 -12.83 -11.09
N SER A 58 -9.51 -11.58 -11.50
CA SER A 58 -8.46 -10.69 -10.98
C SER A 58 -9.01 -9.35 -10.49
N ARG A 59 -8.30 -8.77 -9.52
CA ARG A 59 -8.55 -7.44 -8.93
C ARG A 59 -7.22 -6.71 -8.79
N SER A 60 -7.23 -5.40 -9.01
CA SER A 60 -6.04 -4.56 -8.84
C SER A 60 -6.26 -3.47 -7.81
N PHE A 61 -5.21 -3.17 -7.04
CA PHE A 61 -5.17 -2.10 -6.05
C PHE A 61 -3.85 -1.34 -6.14
N ASP A 62 -3.84 -0.05 -5.80
CA ASP A 62 -2.64 0.78 -5.89
C ASP A 62 -1.94 0.88 -4.53
N ILE A 63 -0.60 0.83 -4.54
CA ILE A 63 0.24 1.25 -3.41
C ILE A 63 0.96 2.54 -3.79
N LYS A 64 0.85 3.57 -2.93
CA LYS A 64 1.43 4.91 -3.10
C LYS A 64 1.79 5.47 -1.72
N GLU A 65 2.70 6.43 -1.67
CA GLU A 65 2.89 7.29 -0.50
C GLU A 65 1.78 8.35 -0.46
N TYR A 66 1.13 8.52 0.70
CA TYR A 66 0.03 9.46 0.86
C TYR A 66 -0.02 10.06 2.26
N VAL A 67 -0.68 11.22 2.37
CA VAL A 67 -1.08 11.85 3.63
C VAL A 67 -2.61 11.93 3.65
N LEU A 68 -3.24 11.53 4.76
CA LEU A 68 -4.69 11.51 4.85
C LEU A 68 -5.29 12.92 4.77
N PRO A 69 -6.19 13.19 3.82
CA PRO A 69 -6.83 14.49 3.68
C PRO A 69 -7.84 14.71 4.82
N LYS A 70 -7.75 15.83 5.54
CA LYS A 70 -8.66 16.19 6.64
C LYS A 70 -10.00 16.79 6.18
N TYR A 71 -10.09 17.14 4.90
CA TYR A 71 -11.29 17.72 4.30
C TYR A 71 -11.44 17.28 2.85
N ALA A 72 -12.70 17.25 2.41
CA ALA A 72 -13.11 17.02 1.04
C ALA A 72 -13.37 18.35 0.34
N VAL A 73 -12.87 18.50 -0.89
CA VAL A 73 -13.27 19.59 -1.79
C VAL A 73 -14.25 19.01 -2.80
N ASN A 74 -15.50 19.44 -2.72
CA ASN A 74 -16.53 19.07 -3.68
C ASN A 74 -16.64 20.17 -4.74
N ILE A 75 -16.23 19.85 -5.95
CA ILE A 75 -16.31 20.72 -7.12
C ILE A 75 -17.54 20.30 -7.93
N ARG A 76 -18.58 21.14 -7.92
CA ARG A 76 -19.78 20.95 -8.72
C ARG A 76 -19.67 21.76 -10.00
N LEU A 77 -19.52 21.02 -11.08
CA LEU A 77 -19.48 21.52 -12.46
C LEU A 77 -20.70 20.99 -13.21
N PRO A 78 -21.21 21.70 -14.21
CA PRO A 78 -22.17 21.12 -15.14
C PRO A 78 -21.51 19.95 -15.89
N ASN A 79 -22.21 18.82 -15.98
CA ASN A 79 -21.69 17.62 -16.64
C ASN A 79 -21.38 17.83 -18.13
N VAL A 80 -21.94 18.87 -18.75
CA VAL A 80 -21.72 19.23 -20.15
C VAL A 80 -21.74 20.75 -20.30
N ILE A 81 -20.88 21.27 -21.18
CA ILE A 81 -20.82 22.68 -21.58
C ILE A 81 -21.22 22.80 -23.05
N ASN A 82 -22.13 23.73 -23.36
CA ASN A 82 -22.53 24.06 -24.73
C ASN A 82 -21.51 25.02 -25.35
N ILE A 83 -21.12 24.80 -26.60
CA ILE A 83 -20.23 25.70 -27.34
C ILE A 83 -20.76 27.13 -27.48
N LEU A 84 -22.07 27.34 -27.35
CA LEU A 84 -22.73 28.65 -27.38
C LEU A 84 -22.80 29.36 -26.01
N GLN A 85 -22.42 28.70 -24.91
CA GLN A 85 -22.45 29.30 -23.58
C GLN A 85 -21.28 30.28 -23.38
N GLN A 86 -21.60 31.49 -22.92
CA GLN A 86 -20.60 32.52 -22.57
C GLN A 86 -20.14 32.42 -21.10
N GLU A 87 -20.96 31.84 -20.23
CA GLU A 87 -20.70 31.72 -18.80
C GLU A 87 -20.92 30.27 -18.33
N VAL A 88 -20.04 29.78 -17.46
CA VAL A 88 -20.12 28.45 -16.85
C VAL A 88 -20.17 28.60 -15.33
N PRO A 89 -21.27 28.25 -14.65
CA PRO A 89 -21.35 28.31 -13.20
C PRO A 89 -20.49 27.20 -12.57
N ILE A 90 -19.54 27.58 -11.74
CA ILE A 90 -18.67 26.65 -10.98
C ILE A 90 -18.95 26.85 -9.49
N GLN A 91 -19.34 25.79 -8.79
CA GLN A 91 -19.54 25.83 -7.34
C GLN A 91 -18.50 24.93 -6.66
N ILE A 92 -17.64 25.53 -5.83
CA ILE A 92 -16.61 24.83 -5.06
C ILE A 92 -16.99 24.90 -3.59
N CYS A 93 -17.02 23.76 -2.90
CA CYS A 93 -17.34 23.68 -1.48
C CYS A 93 -16.31 22.81 -0.76
N GLY A 94 -15.66 23.34 0.27
CA GLY A 94 -14.81 22.56 1.17
C GLY A 94 -15.60 22.10 2.40
N ARG A 95 -15.50 20.82 2.76
CA ARG A 95 -16.08 20.26 3.99
C ARG A 95 -15.08 19.36 4.69
N TYR A 96 -14.91 19.52 5.99
CA TYR A 96 -14.17 18.56 6.82
C TYR A 96 -14.80 17.17 6.74
N THR A 97 -14.04 16.12 7.06
CA THR A 97 -14.49 14.73 7.03
C THR A 97 -15.69 14.45 7.95
N TYR A 98 -15.84 15.25 9.01
CA TYR A 98 -16.99 15.26 9.94
C TYR A 98 -18.15 16.19 9.50
N GLY A 99 -18.08 16.77 8.30
CA GLY A 99 -19.21 17.42 7.61
C GLY A 99 -19.33 18.94 7.77
N LYS A 100 -18.49 19.60 8.59
CA LYS A 100 -18.50 21.06 8.76
C LYS A 100 -17.78 21.80 7.62
N PRO A 101 -18.17 23.04 7.26
CA PRO A 101 -17.53 23.78 6.18
C PRO A 101 -16.09 24.17 6.51
N VAL A 102 -15.24 24.23 5.48
CA VAL A 102 -13.86 24.71 5.58
C VAL A 102 -13.82 26.20 5.21
N LEU A 103 -13.17 27.02 6.04
CA LEU A 103 -12.88 28.42 5.74
C LEU A 103 -11.46 28.52 5.18
N GLY A 104 -11.27 29.21 4.04
CA GLY A 104 -9.97 29.37 3.40
C GLY A 104 -10.04 30.14 2.07
N SER A 105 -8.88 30.39 1.46
CA SER A 105 -8.77 31.02 0.14
C SER A 105 -8.67 29.99 -0.99
N ILE A 106 -9.28 30.27 -2.15
CA ILE A 106 -9.28 29.35 -3.29
C ILE A 106 -8.67 30.05 -4.52
N LYS A 107 -7.76 29.36 -5.20
CA LYS A 107 -7.24 29.72 -6.53
C LYS A 107 -7.78 28.71 -7.55
N VAL A 108 -8.49 29.20 -8.57
CA VAL A 108 -9.07 28.36 -9.63
C VAL A 108 -8.37 28.66 -10.95
N VAL A 109 -7.93 27.61 -11.64
CA VAL A 109 -7.36 27.69 -12.99
C VAL A 109 -8.21 26.82 -13.90
N VAL A 110 -8.73 27.40 -14.98
CA VAL A 110 -9.53 26.70 -15.99
C VAL A 110 -8.74 26.71 -17.30
N CYS A 111 -8.44 25.53 -17.83
CA CYS A 111 -7.66 25.37 -19.07
C CYS A 111 -8.47 24.62 -20.13
N ARG A 112 -8.32 25.02 -21.40
CA ARG A 112 -8.82 24.26 -22.55
C ARG A 112 -7.67 23.46 -23.14
N GLU A 113 -7.79 22.14 -23.09
CA GLU A 113 -6.79 21.23 -23.65
C GLU A 113 -6.78 21.30 -25.19
N SER A 114 -5.60 21.57 -25.74
CA SER A 114 -5.31 21.54 -27.18
C SER A 114 -5.28 20.09 -27.68
N GLN A 115 -6.35 19.61 -28.32
CA GLN A 115 -6.29 18.32 -29.01
C GLN A 115 -5.41 18.45 -30.26
N GLY A 116 -4.19 17.94 -30.16
CA GLY A 116 -3.33 17.73 -31.32
C GLY A 116 -4.04 16.83 -32.34
N HIS A 117 -4.15 17.29 -33.59
CA HIS A 117 -4.54 16.43 -34.69
C HIS A 117 -3.57 15.23 -34.73
N PHE A 118 -4.11 14.01 -34.73
CA PHE A 118 -3.36 12.79 -35.10
C PHE A 118 -2.94 12.92 -36.58
N SER A 119 -1.87 13.67 -36.81
CA SER A 119 -1.13 13.76 -38.05
C SER A 119 0.15 12.96 -37.84
N TRP A 120 0.48 12.06 -38.77
CA TRP A 120 1.71 11.26 -38.76
C TRP A 120 2.99 12.07 -38.98
N HIS A 121 2.94 13.39 -38.77
CA HIS A 121 4.08 14.28 -38.73
C HIS A 121 4.02 15.11 -37.45
N TYR A 122 5.09 15.00 -36.65
CA TYR A 122 5.42 15.86 -35.52
C TYR A 122 5.10 17.34 -35.86
N SER A 123 3.98 17.87 -35.35
CA SER A 123 3.77 19.31 -35.25
C SER A 123 3.84 19.68 -33.78
N GLU A 124 4.50 20.79 -33.47
CA GLU A 124 4.59 21.38 -32.13
C GLU A 124 3.22 21.43 -31.46
N LYS A 125 3.14 20.95 -30.20
CA LYS A 125 1.94 21.10 -29.37
C LYS A 125 1.65 22.60 -29.21
N GLN A 126 0.50 23.07 -29.69
CA GLN A 126 -0.01 24.39 -29.34
C GLN A 126 -0.27 24.45 -27.83
N GLU A 127 0.14 25.56 -27.20
CA GLU A 127 -0.04 25.82 -25.76
C GLU A 127 -1.53 25.85 -25.36
N ASP A 128 -1.84 25.33 -24.17
CA ASP A 128 -3.19 25.36 -23.61
C ASP A 128 -3.58 26.78 -23.21
N ILE A 129 -4.83 27.16 -23.50
CA ILE A 129 -5.37 28.47 -23.09
C ILE A 129 -5.95 28.34 -21.69
N CYS A 130 -5.32 28.98 -20.70
CA CYS A 130 -5.73 28.95 -19.29
C CYS A 130 -6.16 30.32 -18.77
N VAL A 131 -7.26 30.36 -18.00
CA VAL A 131 -7.74 31.55 -17.27
C VAL A 131 -7.65 31.27 -15.77
N THR A 132 -7.08 32.20 -15.01
CA THR A 132 -6.92 32.09 -13.55
C THR A 132 -7.77 33.13 -12.82
N SER A 133 -8.43 32.71 -11.75
CA SER A 133 -9.17 33.61 -10.84
C SER A 133 -8.84 33.29 -9.38
N GLN A 134 -8.76 34.33 -8.53
CA GLN A 134 -8.52 34.22 -7.08
C GLN A 134 -9.65 34.87 -6.29
N LEU A 135 -10.19 34.15 -5.31
CA LEU A 135 -11.17 34.67 -4.34
C LEU A 135 -10.53 34.73 -2.95
N HIS A 136 -10.67 35.87 -2.27
CA HIS A 136 -10.14 36.09 -0.91
C HIS A 136 -11.28 36.13 0.12
N GLN A 137 -11.20 35.27 1.13
CA GLN A 137 -11.90 35.40 2.40
C GLN A 137 -10.89 35.12 3.52
N ILE A 138 -10.82 36.02 4.51
CA ILE A 138 -9.75 36.06 5.52
C ILE A 138 -10.00 35.03 6.64
N GLN A 139 -9.12 34.04 6.78
CA GLN A 139 -8.25 33.77 7.94
C GLN A 139 -7.29 32.62 7.60
N SER A 140 -6.10 32.66 8.21
CA SER A 140 -4.85 32.02 7.78
C SER A 140 -4.80 30.50 7.92
N ILE A 141 -5.07 29.76 6.84
CA ILE A 141 -4.41 28.47 6.56
C ILE A 141 -4.19 28.39 5.04
N SER A 142 -2.93 28.42 4.61
CA SER A 142 -2.55 28.15 3.22
C SER A 142 -2.52 26.64 3.02
N ILE A 143 -3.46 26.08 2.25
CA ILE A 143 -3.44 24.65 1.91
C ILE A 143 -3.46 24.49 0.40
N TYR A 144 -2.48 23.75 -0.12
CA TYR A 144 -2.34 23.44 -1.54
C TYR A 144 -2.96 22.06 -1.80
N SER A 145 -4.14 22.04 -2.41
CA SER A 145 -4.73 20.82 -2.97
C SER A 145 -5.09 21.09 -4.42
N MET A 146 -4.40 20.44 -5.35
CA MET A 146 -4.65 20.60 -6.79
C MET A 146 -5.62 19.53 -7.26
N TYR A 147 -6.79 19.93 -7.76
CA TYR A 147 -7.79 19.04 -8.34
C TYR A 147 -7.93 19.33 -9.83
N VAL A 148 -7.88 18.28 -10.66
CA VAL A 148 -8.08 18.36 -12.11
C VAL A 148 -9.40 17.68 -12.46
N VAL A 149 -10.31 18.39 -13.12
CA VAL A 149 -11.60 17.85 -13.58
C VAL A 149 -11.70 17.99 -15.08
N TYR A 150 -11.95 16.88 -15.77
CA TYR A 150 -12.17 16.85 -17.22
C TYR A 150 -13.65 17.05 -17.53
N ILE A 151 -13.95 17.93 -18.49
CA ILE A 151 -15.32 18.18 -18.95
C ILE A 151 -15.36 17.97 -20.46
N TYR A 152 -16.38 17.25 -20.94
CA TYR A 152 -16.61 17.07 -22.36
C TYR A 152 -17.32 18.30 -22.95
N ILE A 153 -16.67 18.94 -23.92
CA ILE A 153 -17.30 19.97 -24.75
C ILE A 153 -18.03 19.26 -25.89
N PHE A 154 -19.36 19.32 -25.88
CA PHE A 154 -20.16 18.80 -26.98
C PHE A 154 -20.27 19.85 -28.07
N ILE A 155 -19.92 19.45 -29.29
CA ILE A 155 -20.11 20.26 -30.49
C ILE A 155 -21.59 20.26 -30.89
N PHE A 156 -22.38 19.26 -30.46
CA PHE A 156 -23.78 19.13 -30.86
C PHE A 156 -24.72 20.04 -30.05
N ALA A 157 -25.65 20.72 -30.72
CA ALA A 157 -26.62 21.60 -30.07
C ALA A 157 -27.90 20.88 -29.61
N TYR A 158 -28.37 19.87 -30.36
CA TYR A 158 -29.57 19.09 -30.06
C TYR A 158 -29.36 17.60 -30.36
N PHE A 159 -30.15 16.75 -29.70
CA PHE A 159 -30.28 15.33 -30.04
C PHE A 159 -31.72 15.03 -30.47
N ILE A 160 -31.85 14.27 -31.56
CA ILE A 160 -33.13 13.87 -32.11
C ILE A 160 -33.20 12.34 -32.06
N THR A 161 -34.36 11.80 -31.67
CA THR A 161 -34.63 10.35 -31.74
C THR A 161 -36.00 10.09 -32.34
N ILE A 162 -36.12 9.04 -33.16
CA ILE A 162 -37.39 8.62 -33.76
C ILE A 162 -37.80 7.29 -33.12
N LYS A 163 -39.03 7.22 -32.60
CA LYS A 163 -39.62 6.02 -32.01
C LYS A 163 -40.89 5.60 -32.74
N ASN A 164 -41.08 4.29 -32.92
CA ASN A 164 -42.28 3.69 -33.48
C ASN A 164 -43.26 3.34 -32.35
N LEU A 165 -44.45 3.96 -32.34
CA LEU A 165 -45.43 3.82 -31.25
C LEU A 165 -46.46 2.71 -31.49
N CYS A 166 -46.99 2.57 -32.71
CA CYS A 166 -48.05 1.60 -32.98
C CYS A 166 -48.21 1.31 -34.48
N VAL A 167 -48.68 0.10 -34.80
CA VAL A 167 -49.03 -0.33 -36.16
C VAL A 167 -50.55 -0.45 -36.26
N TYR A 168 -51.19 0.44 -37.01
CA TYR A 168 -52.52 0.21 -37.54
C TYR A 168 -52.41 -0.33 -38.96
N VAL A 169 -53.35 -1.18 -39.36
CA VAL A 169 -53.40 -1.89 -40.66
C VAL A 169 -53.18 -0.95 -41.88
N SER A 170 -53.36 0.36 -41.70
CA SER A 170 -53.18 1.40 -42.72
C SER A 170 -52.27 2.56 -42.29
N PHE A 171 -51.90 2.69 -41.01
CA PHE A 171 -51.12 3.84 -40.51
C PHE A 171 -50.12 3.42 -39.42
N LEU A 172 -48.86 3.85 -39.53
CA LEU A 172 -47.88 3.74 -38.45
C LEU A 172 -47.76 5.07 -37.71
N GLY A 173 -47.91 5.02 -36.38
CA GLY A 173 -47.70 6.16 -35.50
C GLY A 173 -46.25 6.24 -35.04
N PHE A 174 -45.66 7.43 -35.14
CA PHE A 174 -44.29 7.73 -34.75
C PHE A 174 -44.23 8.91 -33.80
N GLN A 175 -43.16 8.96 -33.02
CA GLN A 175 -42.79 10.13 -32.24
C GLN A 175 -41.34 10.50 -32.53
N VAL A 176 -41.12 11.77 -32.81
CA VAL A 176 -39.79 12.37 -32.70
C VAL A 176 -39.67 12.98 -31.31
N LYS A 177 -38.55 12.72 -30.64
CA LYS A 177 -38.19 13.42 -29.42
C LYS A 177 -36.94 14.27 -29.67
N LEU A 178 -37.09 15.58 -29.47
CA LEU A 178 -36.00 16.54 -29.42
C LEU A 178 -35.58 16.73 -27.97
N THR A 179 -34.29 16.54 -27.73
CA THR A 179 -33.69 16.81 -26.42
C THR A 179 -32.50 17.73 -26.56
N GLY A 180 -32.31 18.59 -25.56
CA GLY A 180 -31.10 19.37 -25.40
C GLY A 180 -29.91 18.49 -25.00
N ILE A 181 -28.76 19.13 -24.86
CA ILE A 181 -27.48 18.47 -24.53
C ILE A 181 -27.52 17.82 -23.14
N ASP A 182 -28.33 18.34 -22.22
CA ASP A 182 -28.58 17.77 -20.88
C ASP A 182 -29.62 16.63 -20.87
N ARG A 183 -30.04 16.16 -22.06
CA ARG A 183 -31.11 15.18 -22.29
C ARG A 183 -32.50 15.62 -21.79
N LYS A 184 -32.69 16.89 -21.44
CA LYS A 184 -34.03 17.43 -21.16
C LYS A 184 -34.79 17.68 -22.46
N ALA A 185 -36.10 17.61 -22.35
CA ALA A 185 -37.04 17.89 -23.42
C ALA A 185 -36.96 19.36 -23.86
N VAL A 186 -37.04 19.60 -25.18
CA VAL A 186 -37.09 20.96 -25.75
C VAL A 186 -38.40 21.11 -26.52
N GLY A 187 -39.31 21.91 -25.97
CA GLY A 187 -40.61 22.22 -26.58
C GLY A 187 -40.56 23.43 -27.52
N ASP A 188 -41.64 23.59 -28.29
CA ASP A 188 -41.88 24.68 -29.26
C ASP A 188 -40.79 24.86 -30.34
N GLU A 189 -40.06 23.80 -30.65
CA GLU A 189 -39.01 23.80 -31.66
C GLU A 189 -39.43 23.05 -32.93
N VAL A 190 -38.96 23.54 -34.08
CA VAL A 190 -39.32 22.97 -35.39
C VAL A 190 -38.37 21.83 -35.75
N VAL A 191 -38.93 20.67 -36.06
CA VAL A 191 -38.22 19.50 -36.56
C VAL A 191 -38.64 19.20 -38.00
N TYR A 192 -37.65 19.13 -38.90
CA TYR A 192 -37.81 18.75 -40.30
C TYR A 192 -37.66 17.23 -40.44
N LEU A 193 -38.72 16.56 -40.87
CA LEU A 193 -38.74 15.12 -41.12
C LEU A 193 -38.75 14.87 -42.64
N TYR A 194 -37.78 14.09 -43.12
CA TYR A 194 -37.69 13.60 -44.49
C TYR A 194 -38.08 12.12 -44.51
N VAL A 195 -39.01 11.77 -45.40
CA VAL A 195 -39.55 10.41 -45.52
C VAL A 195 -39.22 9.88 -46.91
N ASP A 196 -38.36 8.87 -46.98
CA ASP A 196 -37.93 8.22 -48.22
C ASP A 196 -38.63 6.86 -48.36
N VAL A 197 -39.54 6.76 -49.34
CA VAL A 197 -40.39 5.57 -49.58
C VAL A 197 -40.44 5.30 -51.09
N ASN A 198 -40.17 4.06 -51.52
CA ASN A 198 -40.28 3.62 -52.91
C ASN A 198 -39.60 4.56 -53.95
N ALA A 199 -38.43 5.10 -53.64
CA ALA A 199 -37.67 6.08 -54.44
C ALA A 199 -38.28 7.49 -54.58
N ALA A 200 -39.31 7.83 -53.79
CA ALA A 200 -39.81 9.19 -53.62
C ALA A 200 -39.46 9.73 -52.22
N SER A 201 -39.13 11.03 -52.15
CA SER A 201 -38.83 11.74 -50.89
C SER A 201 -39.82 12.87 -50.69
N TYR A 202 -40.38 12.99 -49.49
CA TYR A 202 -41.21 14.14 -49.10
C TYR A 202 -40.83 14.63 -47.70
N ASN A 203 -41.05 15.92 -47.43
CA ASN A 203 -40.71 16.56 -46.17
C ASN A 203 -41.96 16.96 -45.37
N LEU A 204 -41.84 16.90 -44.05
CA LEU A 204 -42.85 17.30 -43.08
C LEU A 204 -42.19 18.20 -42.04
N THR A 205 -42.89 19.25 -41.63
CA THR A 205 -42.47 20.10 -40.51
C THR A 205 -43.31 19.77 -39.28
N LEU A 206 -42.63 19.46 -38.18
CA LEU A 206 -43.25 19.07 -36.92
C LEU A 206 -42.86 20.06 -35.83
N LEU A 207 -43.80 20.44 -34.97
CA LEU A 207 -43.53 21.28 -33.80
C LEU A 207 -43.50 20.40 -32.54
N THR A 208 -42.46 20.51 -31.72
CA THR A 208 -42.36 19.76 -30.47
C THR A 208 -43.25 20.36 -29.38
N GLN A 209 -43.86 19.51 -28.55
CA GLN A 209 -44.61 19.93 -27.36
C GLN A 209 -43.66 20.14 -26.16
N ASP A 210 -44.16 20.66 -25.03
CA ASP A 210 -43.37 20.89 -23.79
C ASP A 210 -42.53 19.70 -23.32
N ASN A 211 -42.99 18.47 -23.59
CA ASN A 211 -42.29 17.21 -23.29
C ASN A 211 -41.20 16.85 -24.33
N GLY A 212 -40.92 17.76 -25.26
CA GLY A 212 -39.95 17.63 -26.34
C GLY A 212 -40.36 16.66 -27.44
N MET A 213 -41.64 16.25 -27.49
CA MET A 213 -42.12 15.25 -28.42
C MET A 213 -43.02 15.86 -29.49
N ALA A 214 -42.86 15.39 -30.72
CA ALA A 214 -43.77 15.63 -31.83
C ALA A 214 -44.27 14.28 -32.35
N SER A 215 -45.58 14.05 -32.28
CA SER A 215 -46.19 12.82 -32.77
C SER A 215 -46.67 13.03 -34.21
N PHE A 216 -46.46 12.04 -35.07
CA PHE A 216 -46.93 12.05 -36.45
C PHE A 216 -47.34 10.64 -36.88
N SER A 217 -48.17 10.53 -37.89
CA SER A 217 -48.60 9.25 -38.45
C SER A 217 -48.36 9.22 -39.94
N LEU A 218 -47.87 8.10 -40.46
CA LEU A 218 -47.67 7.89 -41.89
C LEU A 218 -48.59 6.79 -42.39
N ASP A 219 -49.23 7.03 -43.54
CA ASP A 219 -50.02 6.02 -44.25
C ASP A 219 -49.08 4.98 -44.86
N THR A 220 -49.27 3.72 -44.47
CA THR A 220 -48.42 2.59 -44.86
C THR A 220 -49.03 1.73 -45.95
N SER A 221 -50.22 2.06 -46.43
CA SER A 221 -50.95 1.26 -47.44
C SER A 221 -50.21 1.12 -48.78
N LEU A 222 -49.28 2.04 -49.08
CA LEU A 222 -48.54 2.11 -50.35
C LEU A 222 -47.08 1.62 -50.25
N TRP A 223 -46.65 1.13 -49.09
CA TRP A 223 -45.23 0.80 -48.84
C TRP A 223 -44.90 -0.61 -49.34
N LYS A 224 -43.99 -0.71 -50.32
CA LYS A 224 -43.55 -2.00 -50.88
C LYS A 224 -42.12 -2.38 -50.48
N ASN A 225 -41.28 -1.39 -50.20
CA ASN A 225 -39.87 -1.54 -49.84
C ASN A 225 -39.58 -0.98 -48.43
N SER A 226 -38.33 -1.07 -47.98
CA SER A 226 -37.87 -0.44 -46.73
C SER A 226 -38.05 1.08 -46.77
N VAL A 227 -38.49 1.65 -45.65
CA VAL A 227 -38.70 3.10 -45.47
C VAL A 227 -37.60 3.68 -44.61
N VAL A 228 -37.05 4.82 -45.02
CA VAL A 228 -36.05 5.57 -44.25
C VAL A 228 -36.65 6.90 -43.81
N LEU A 229 -36.67 7.14 -42.50
CA LEU A 229 -37.10 8.39 -41.89
C LEU A 229 -35.86 9.13 -41.40
N THR A 230 -35.67 10.38 -41.84
CA THR A 230 -34.57 11.25 -41.38
C THR A 230 -35.14 12.51 -40.73
N ALA A 231 -34.94 12.71 -39.43
CA ALA A 231 -35.38 13.90 -38.70
C ALA A 231 -34.19 14.83 -38.37
N SER A 232 -34.34 16.13 -38.60
CA SER A 232 -33.31 17.16 -38.40
C SER A 232 -33.91 18.42 -37.76
N SER A 233 -33.14 19.12 -36.91
CA SER A 233 -33.54 20.42 -36.33
C SER A 233 -33.25 21.60 -37.26
N ARG A 234 -32.58 21.37 -38.39
CA ARG A 234 -32.24 22.37 -39.41
C ARG A 234 -32.62 21.86 -40.82
N PRO A 235 -32.96 22.76 -41.76
CA PRO A 235 -33.18 22.38 -43.15
C PRO A 235 -31.92 21.74 -43.77
N LYS A 236 -32.08 20.73 -44.65
CA LYS A 236 -30.97 20.09 -45.38
C LYS A 236 -30.12 21.08 -46.21
N GLU A 237 -30.67 22.24 -46.60
CA GLU A 237 -30.02 23.25 -47.45
C GLU A 237 -29.08 24.21 -46.69
N GLU A 238 -29.09 24.18 -45.34
CA GLU A 238 -28.31 25.07 -44.46
C GLU A 238 -26.97 24.45 -43.96
N GLN A 239 -26.40 23.48 -44.68
CA GLN A 239 -25.09 22.91 -44.30
C GLN A 239 -23.96 23.94 -44.50
N GLN A 240 -23.50 24.52 -43.39
CA GLN A 240 -22.41 25.49 -43.38
C GLN A 240 -21.08 24.87 -43.86
N SER A 241 -20.35 25.61 -44.68
CA SER A 241 -18.99 25.29 -45.12
C SER A 241 -18.00 25.35 -43.95
N PHE A 242 -17.08 24.39 -43.89
CA PHE A 242 -16.02 24.34 -42.88
C PHE A 242 -15.09 25.55 -42.98
N VAL A 243 -14.99 26.34 -41.91
CA VAL A 243 -14.05 27.46 -41.78
C VAL A 243 -12.85 27.01 -40.93
N HIS A 244 -11.64 27.13 -41.46
CA HIS A 244 -10.43 26.69 -40.77
C HIS A 244 -10.17 27.57 -39.53
N GLY A 245 -10.06 26.94 -38.35
CA GLY A 245 -9.77 27.61 -37.08
C GLY A 245 -10.99 27.94 -36.20
N GLU A 246 -12.21 27.84 -36.73
CA GLU A 246 -13.45 28.05 -35.96
C GLU A 246 -14.19 26.73 -35.69
N ARG A 247 -14.64 26.51 -34.46
CA ARG A 247 -15.43 25.33 -34.08
C ARG A 247 -16.90 25.72 -34.01
N LEU A 248 -17.68 25.34 -35.03
CA LEU A 248 -19.12 25.63 -35.14
C LEU A 248 -19.97 24.52 -34.51
N PRO A 249 -21.17 24.84 -33.97
CA PRO A 249 -22.09 23.84 -33.43
C PRO A 249 -22.62 22.90 -34.53
N ALA A 250 -22.64 21.61 -34.24
CA ALA A 250 -23.17 20.55 -35.11
C ALA A 250 -24.63 20.21 -34.75
N TYR A 251 -25.45 19.89 -35.76
CA TYR A 251 -26.87 19.54 -35.58
C TYR A 251 -27.11 18.14 -36.17
N PRO A 252 -27.01 17.07 -35.37
CA PRO A 252 -27.10 15.71 -35.85
C PRO A 252 -28.54 15.34 -36.23
N SER A 253 -28.70 14.57 -37.31
CA SER A 253 -29.99 14.05 -37.75
C SER A 253 -30.22 12.63 -37.22
N ALA A 254 -31.47 12.29 -36.92
CA ALA A 254 -31.87 10.94 -36.53
C ALA A 254 -32.35 10.16 -37.76
N VAL A 255 -31.85 8.95 -37.97
CA VAL A 255 -32.26 8.08 -39.09
C VAL A 255 -32.88 6.80 -38.54
N LEU A 256 -34.08 6.45 -39.02
CA LEU A 256 -34.75 5.19 -38.72
C LEU A 256 -35.10 4.46 -40.02
N THR A 257 -34.53 3.27 -40.20
CA THR A 257 -34.83 2.38 -41.32
C THR A 257 -35.78 1.29 -40.86
N MET A 258 -36.85 1.05 -41.62
CA MET A 258 -37.83 0.02 -41.31
C MET A 258 -38.05 -0.90 -42.50
N GLY A 259 -38.09 -2.20 -42.25
CA GLY A 259 -38.55 -3.21 -43.21
C GLY A 259 -40.02 -3.61 -42.94
N PRO A 260 -40.75 -4.10 -43.94
CA PRO A 260 -42.07 -4.68 -43.74
C PRO A 260 -41.98 -5.95 -42.88
N PHE A 261 -42.86 -6.10 -41.89
CA PHE A 261 -42.99 -7.33 -41.11
C PHE A 261 -43.66 -8.40 -41.98
N TYR A 262 -43.00 -9.55 -42.17
CA TYR A 262 -43.53 -10.63 -43.01
C TYR A 262 -44.49 -11.52 -42.20
N SER A 263 -45.77 -11.51 -42.57
CA SER A 263 -46.74 -12.51 -42.15
C SER A 263 -47.58 -12.93 -43.35
N LYS A 264 -47.75 -14.24 -43.52
CA LYS A 264 -48.52 -14.82 -44.64
C LYS A 264 -50.02 -14.58 -44.42
N SER A 265 -50.47 -14.68 -43.16
CA SER A 265 -51.86 -14.46 -42.72
C SER A 265 -52.22 -13.01 -42.43
N LYS A 266 -51.29 -12.04 -42.56
CA LYS A 266 -51.47 -10.65 -42.09
C LYS A 266 -51.89 -10.53 -40.62
N SER A 267 -51.52 -11.51 -39.80
CA SER A 267 -51.76 -11.54 -38.36
C SER A 267 -50.44 -11.27 -37.62
N PHE A 268 -50.50 -10.68 -36.42
CA PHE A 268 -49.29 -10.31 -35.67
C PHE A 268 -49.51 -10.23 -34.16
N VAL A 269 -48.42 -10.43 -33.43
CA VAL A 269 -48.32 -10.18 -31.99
C VAL A 269 -47.17 -9.20 -31.74
N LYS A 270 -47.33 -8.25 -30.81
CA LYS A 270 -46.32 -7.26 -30.48
C LYS A 270 -46.29 -6.95 -28.99
N ILE A 271 -45.12 -7.09 -28.37
CA ILE A 271 -44.90 -6.79 -26.96
C ILE A 271 -44.77 -5.27 -26.77
N SER A 272 -45.66 -4.69 -25.97
CA SER A 272 -45.66 -3.28 -25.61
C SER A 272 -44.64 -2.98 -24.50
N ALA A 273 -43.88 -1.90 -24.63
CA ALA A 273 -43.02 -1.40 -23.55
C ALA A 273 -43.72 -0.24 -22.84
N ASN A 274 -44.31 -0.52 -21.68
CA ASN A 274 -44.68 0.54 -20.75
C ASN A 274 -43.40 0.97 -20.02
N GLY A 275 -43.02 2.24 -20.18
CA GLY A 275 -41.72 2.79 -19.79
C GLY A 275 -41.48 2.98 -18.28
N HIS A 276 -41.95 2.07 -17.42
CA HIS A 276 -41.67 2.13 -15.99
C HIS A 276 -40.41 1.33 -15.65
N LYS A 277 -39.39 2.02 -15.10
CA LYS A 277 -38.33 1.38 -14.29
C LYS A 277 -39.01 0.63 -13.15
N SER A 278 -38.95 -0.70 -13.19
CA SER A 278 -39.69 -1.54 -12.27
C SER A 278 -38.86 -1.77 -11.00
N LEU A 279 -39.35 -1.25 -9.87
CA LEU A 279 -38.82 -1.50 -8.52
C LEU A 279 -38.82 -3.01 -8.22
N CYS A 280 -37.88 -3.45 -7.36
CA CYS A 280 -37.69 -4.84 -6.96
C CYS A 280 -38.87 -5.48 -6.21
N GLU A 281 -39.85 -4.69 -5.80
CA GLU A 281 -41.06 -5.11 -5.09
C GLU A 281 -42.32 -4.69 -5.85
N GLY A 282 -43.33 -5.56 -5.83
CA GLY A 282 -44.61 -5.38 -6.53
C GLY A 282 -44.76 -6.25 -7.77
N GLU A 283 -45.99 -6.69 -8.03
CA GLU A 283 -46.34 -7.39 -9.27
C GLU A 283 -46.27 -6.41 -10.44
N SER A 284 -45.66 -6.83 -11.54
CA SER A 284 -45.67 -6.04 -12.78
C SER A 284 -46.12 -6.91 -13.93
N GLN A 285 -46.84 -6.31 -14.85
CA GLN A 285 -47.39 -7.00 -16.01
C GLN A 285 -46.82 -6.41 -17.29
N VAL A 286 -46.50 -7.28 -18.23
CA VAL A 286 -46.10 -6.91 -19.59
C VAL A 286 -47.31 -7.07 -20.50
N GLY A 287 -47.67 -6.00 -21.21
CA GLY A 287 -48.74 -6.02 -22.20
C GLY A 287 -48.24 -6.52 -23.56
N ALA A 288 -48.96 -7.41 -24.23
CA ALA A 288 -48.71 -7.78 -25.62
C ALA A 288 -49.98 -7.61 -26.47
N GLN A 289 -49.90 -6.81 -27.53
CA GLN A 289 -51.03 -6.56 -28.44
C GLN A 289 -51.08 -7.63 -29.52
N TYR A 290 -52.27 -8.09 -29.91
CA TYR A 290 -52.45 -9.03 -31.01
C TYR A 290 -53.49 -8.55 -32.01
N ILE A 291 -53.28 -8.93 -33.28
CA ILE A 291 -54.25 -8.80 -34.37
C ILE A 291 -54.26 -10.13 -35.13
N ILE A 292 -55.41 -10.82 -35.13
CA ILE A 292 -55.60 -12.11 -35.79
C ILE A 292 -56.71 -11.97 -36.84
N GLN A 293 -56.42 -12.31 -38.09
CA GLN A 293 -57.42 -12.32 -39.16
C GLN A 293 -58.37 -13.51 -38.97
N GLY A 294 -59.68 -13.25 -38.90
CA GLY A 294 -60.69 -14.29 -38.68
C GLY A 294 -60.85 -15.29 -39.83
N GLU A 295 -60.28 -14.99 -41.00
CA GLU A 295 -60.25 -15.87 -42.20
C GLU A 295 -59.30 -17.06 -42.03
N GLU A 296 -58.36 -16.97 -41.07
CA GLU A 296 -57.32 -17.97 -40.80
C GLU A 296 -57.66 -18.87 -39.60
N LEU A 297 -58.84 -18.66 -38.99
CA LEU A 297 -59.37 -19.48 -37.90
C LEU A 297 -60.10 -20.69 -38.46
N ARG A 298 -60.18 -21.79 -37.68
CA ARG A 298 -60.97 -22.96 -38.09
C ARG A 298 -62.47 -22.64 -38.02
N PRO A 299 -63.30 -23.27 -38.88
CA PRO A 299 -64.74 -23.13 -38.80
C PRO A 299 -65.27 -23.45 -37.39
N GLY A 300 -65.91 -22.46 -36.75
CA GLY A 300 -66.44 -22.58 -35.38
C GLY A 300 -65.39 -22.50 -34.24
N GLN A 301 -64.18 -22.00 -34.50
CA GLN A 301 -63.16 -21.80 -33.46
C GLN A 301 -63.49 -20.59 -32.58
N GLU A 302 -63.77 -20.83 -31.30
CA GLU A 302 -64.11 -19.79 -30.31
C GLU A 302 -62.90 -19.30 -29.50
N GLU A 303 -61.78 -20.04 -29.51
CA GLU A 303 -60.61 -19.75 -28.68
C GLU A 303 -59.28 -20.03 -29.42
N LEU A 304 -58.30 -19.16 -29.19
CA LEU A 304 -56.92 -19.29 -29.69
C LEU A 304 -55.93 -19.12 -28.52
N PRO A 305 -55.06 -20.11 -28.23
CA PRO A 305 -54.09 -19.98 -27.14
C PRO A 305 -52.85 -19.18 -27.55
N PHE A 306 -52.44 -18.25 -26.69
CA PHE A 306 -51.16 -17.56 -26.77
C PHE A 306 -50.22 -18.10 -25.69
N TYR A 307 -49.04 -18.55 -26.08
CA TYR A 307 -48.00 -19.04 -25.18
C TYR A 307 -47.03 -17.92 -24.83
N TYR A 308 -46.53 -17.92 -23.60
CA TYR A 308 -45.47 -17.01 -23.18
C TYR A 308 -44.38 -17.75 -22.40
N THR A 309 -43.16 -17.27 -22.52
CA THR A 309 -41.98 -17.75 -21.78
C THR A 309 -41.22 -16.54 -21.23
N VAL A 310 -40.84 -16.61 -19.95
CA VAL A 310 -39.99 -15.63 -19.27
C VAL A 310 -38.66 -16.28 -18.93
N MET A 311 -37.58 -15.73 -19.45
CA MET A 311 -36.22 -16.23 -19.31
C MET A 311 -35.33 -15.21 -18.60
N SER A 312 -34.34 -15.69 -17.84
CA SER A 312 -33.27 -14.87 -17.27
C SER A 312 -32.04 -15.73 -17.05
N LYS A 313 -30.84 -15.18 -17.28
CA LYS A 313 -29.54 -15.88 -17.10
C LYS A 313 -29.47 -17.22 -17.87
N GLY A 314 -30.03 -17.25 -19.07
CA GLY A 314 -30.09 -18.46 -19.91
C GLY A 314 -31.04 -19.57 -19.43
N ALA A 315 -31.83 -19.36 -18.37
CA ALA A 315 -32.80 -20.34 -17.87
C ALA A 315 -34.25 -19.87 -18.07
N ILE A 316 -35.16 -20.83 -18.33
CA ILE A 316 -36.61 -20.57 -18.35
C ILE A 316 -37.10 -20.47 -16.91
N MET A 317 -37.48 -19.27 -16.50
CA MET A 317 -37.97 -19.00 -15.16
C MET A 317 -39.47 -19.26 -15.05
N ARG A 318 -40.20 -19.03 -16.14
CA ARG A 318 -41.65 -19.27 -16.21
C ARG A 318 -42.10 -19.51 -17.64
N HIS A 319 -43.15 -20.31 -17.80
CA HIS A 319 -43.90 -20.46 -19.04
C HIS A 319 -45.39 -20.63 -18.74
N GLY A 320 -46.25 -20.32 -19.70
CA GLY A 320 -47.69 -20.49 -19.57
C GLY A 320 -48.42 -20.22 -20.87
N HIS A 321 -49.76 -20.31 -20.84
CA HIS A 321 -50.61 -19.90 -21.95
C HIS A 321 -51.78 -19.03 -21.47
N LEU A 322 -52.25 -18.16 -22.35
CA LEU A 322 -53.37 -17.26 -22.16
C LEU A 322 -54.43 -17.58 -23.22
N PRO A 323 -55.61 -18.09 -22.83
CA PRO A 323 -56.70 -18.35 -23.76
C PRO A 323 -57.30 -17.03 -24.24
N VAL A 324 -57.46 -16.86 -25.55
CA VAL A 324 -58.05 -15.67 -26.15
C VAL A 324 -59.30 -16.05 -26.93
N ALA A 325 -60.44 -15.46 -26.56
CA ALA A 325 -61.67 -15.62 -27.31
C ALA A 325 -61.55 -14.98 -28.69
N VAL A 326 -61.82 -15.76 -29.74
CA VAL A 326 -61.73 -15.34 -31.14
C VAL A 326 -63.02 -15.66 -31.89
N LYS A 327 -63.33 -14.88 -32.93
CA LYS A 327 -64.48 -15.07 -33.80
C LYS A 327 -64.04 -15.21 -35.25
N GLU A 328 -64.58 -16.23 -35.92
CA GLU A 328 -64.37 -16.47 -37.35
C GLU A 328 -64.92 -15.33 -38.21
N GLY A 329 -64.24 -15.03 -39.32
CA GLY A 329 -64.68 -14.04 -40.32
C GLY A 329 -64.55 -12.56 -39.93
N ILE A 330 -64.09 -12.26 -38.71
CA ILE A 330 -63.86 -10.89 -38.22
C ILE A 330 -62.41 -10.75 -37.72
N VAL A 331 -61.81 -9.57 -37.85
CA VAL A 331 -60.48 -9.28 -37.29
C VAL A 331 -60.55 -9.23 -35.77
N ASN A 332 -59.86 -10.16 -35.10
CA ASN A 332 -59.78 -10.23 -33.65
C ASN A 332 -58.60 -9.37 -33.16
N LYS A 333 -58.85 -8.49 -32.19
CA LYS A 333 -57.83 -7.60 -31.61
C LYS A 333 -57.96 -7.56 -30.09
N GLY A 334 -56.83 -7.45 -29.39
CA GLY A 334 -56.82 -7.31 -27.95
C GLY A 334 -55.42 -7.15 -27.36
N VAL A 335 -55.34 -7.13 -26.03
CA VAL A 335 -54.09 -7.01 -25.26
C VAL A 335 -54.01 -8.15 -24.25
N LEU A 336 -52.91 -8.89 -24.30
CA LEU A 336 -52.53 -9.92 -23.33
C LEU A 336 -51.75 -9.27 -22.19
N SER A 337 -52.00 -9.71 -20.96
CA SER A 337 -51.26 -9.25 -19.77
C SER A 337 -50.47 -10.41 -19.19
N ILE A 338 -49.14 -10.31 -19.23
CA ILE A 338 -48.22 -11.38 -18.81
C ILE A 338 -47.63 -11.01 -17.45
N PRO A 339 -47.83 -11.81 -16.40
CA PRO A 339 -47.33 -11.49 -15.06
C PRO A 339 -45.83 -11.79 -14.92
N LEU A 340 -45.07 -10.78 -14.47
CA LEU A 340 -43.67 -10.91 -14.04
C LEU A 340 -43.60 -11.04 -12.51
N LEU A 341 -43.54 -12.27 -12.01
CA LEU A 341 -43.36 -12.58 -10.59
C LEU A 341 -41.89 -12.94 -10.29
N GLY A 342 -41.42 -12.69 -9.07
CA GLY A 342 -40.07 -13.09 -8.63
C GLY A 342 -38.93 -12.27 -9.24
N LYS A 343 -39.07 -10.93 -9.31
CA LYS A 343 -38.14 -10.04 -10.03
C LYS A 343 -36.68 -10.11 -9.58
N ALA A 344 -36.39 -10.42 -8.31
CA ALA A 344 -35.01 -10.57 -7.83
C ALA A 344 -34.24 -11.68 -8.57
N ALA A 345 -34.95 -12.77 -8.91
CA ALA A 345 -34.43 -13.88 -9.70
C ALA A 345 -34.30 -13.53 -11.20
N LEU A 346 -35.16 -12.63 -11.70
CA LEU A 346 -35.18 -12.12 -13.07
C LEU A 346 -34.18 -10.97 -13.34
N SER A 347 -33.43 -10.53 -12.34
CA SER A 347 -32.43 -9.47 -12.49
C SER A 347 -31.12 -10.04 -13.10
N PRO A 348 -30.43 -9.33 -14.03
CA PRO A 348 -30.66 -7.94 -14.43
C PRO A 348 -31.63 -7.73 -15.60
N TYR A 349 -31.99 -8.79 -16.34
CA TYR A 349 -32.94 -8.72 -17.46
C TYR A 349 -33.92 -9.89 -17.43
N ALA A 350 -35.19 -9.59 -17.69
CA ALA A 350 -36.23 -10.56 -17.99
C ALA A 350 -36.50 -10.55 -19.49
N GLN A 351 -36.14 -11.63 -20.18
CA GLN A 351 -36.48 -11.82 -21.58
C GLN A 351 -37.85 -12.47 -21.68
N VAL A 352 -38.80 -11.79 -22.34
CA VAL A 352 -40.16 -12.28 -22.53
C VAL A 352 -40.38 -12.62 -24.00
N VAL A 353 -40.82 -13.84 -24.25
CA VAL A 353 -41.21 -14.33 -25.58
C VAL A 353 -42.70 -14.64 -25.55
N VAL A 354 -43.44 -14.16 -26.54
CA VAL A 354 -44.88 -14.44 -26.71
C VAL A 354 -45.10 -15.00 -28.10
N TYR A 355 -45.82 -16.11 -28.21
CA TYR A 355 -46.12 -16.69 -29.49
C TYR A 355 -47.48 -17.40 -29.54
N THR A 356 -48.06 -17.54 -30.72
CA THR A 356 -49.25 -18.36 -30.97
C THR A 356 -49.09 -19.17 -32.25
N LEU A 357 -49.79 -20.30 -32.32
CA LEU A 357 -49.77 -21.22 -33.46
C LEU A 357 -51.09 -21.11 -34.22
N MET A 358 -51.04 -20.59 -35.45
CA MET A 358 -52.21 -20.47 -36.30
C MET A 358 -52.63 -21.84 -36.86
N PRO A 359 -53.93 -22.06 -37.14
CA PRO A 359 -54.40 -23.29 -37.79
C PRO A 359 -53.72 -23.64 -39.11
N SER A 360 -53.23 -22.63 -39.84
CA SER A 360 -52.47 -22.76 -41.08
C SER A 360 -51.03 -23.25 -40.90
N GLY A 361 -50.57 -23.41 -39.65
CA GLY A 361 -49.20 -23.80 -39.29
C GLY A 361 -48.21 -22.63 -39.15
N GLU A 362 -48.66 -21.39 -39.38
CA GLU A 362 -47.85 -20.18 -39.14
C GLU A 362 -47.68 -19.93 -37.62
N VAL A 363 -46.46 -19.58 -37.21
CA VAL A 363 -46.16 -19.14 -35.83
C VAL A 363 -46.06 -17.62 -35.83
N LEU A 364 -46.86 -16.97 -35.00
CA LEU A 364 -46.76 -15.53 -34.76
C LEU A 364 -46.02 -15.35 -33.44
N ALA A 365 -44.84 -14.74 -33.45
CA ALA A 365 -44.02 -14.57 -32.25
C ALA A 365 -43.38 -13.18 -32.17
N ASP A 366 -43.17 -12.70 -30.95
CA ASP A 366 -42.38 -11.51 -30.65
C ASP A 366 -41.55 -11.73 -29.37
N ASN A 367 -40.42 -11.05 -29.27
CA ASN A 367 -39.53 -11.12 -28.10
C ASN A 367 -39.11 -9.73 -27.63
N LYS A 368 -38.86 -9.60 -26.33
CA LYS A 368 -38.37 -8.34 -25.77
C LYS A 368 -37.68 -8.54 -24.44
N ASP A 369 -36.59 -7.80 -24.25
CA ASP A 369 -35.86 -7.75 -23.00
C ASP A 369 -36.36 -6.61 -22.12
N PHE A 370 -36.63 -6.92 -20.86
CA PHE A 370 -37.07 -5.98 -19.84
C PHE A 370 -35.96 -5.82 -18.78
N PRO A 371 -35.37 -4.63 -18.62
CA PRO A 371 -34.40 -4.39 -17.57
C PRO A 371 -35.07 -4.44 -16.19
N VAL A 372 -34.46 -5.17 -15.26
CA VAL A 372 -34.89 -5.33 -13.87
C VAL A 372 -33.81 -4.77 -12.95
N ASP A 373 -34.22 -4.07 -11.89
CA ASP A 373 -33.31 -3.51 -10.89
C ASP A 373 -32.38 -4.58 -10.29
N GLN A 374 -31.14 -4.20 -9.97
CA GLN A 374 -30.07 -5.09 -9.51
C GLN A 374 -30.21 -5.38 -7.99
N CYS A 375 -31.06 -6.35 -7.64
CA CYS A 375 -31.41 -6.65 -6.24
C CYS A 375 -31.12 -8.08 -5.83
N PHE A 376 -30.51 -8.31 -4.66
CA PHE A 376 -30.26 -9.64 -4.11
C PHE A 376 -31.50 -10.24 -3.40
N GLU A 377 -31.59 -11.57 -3.40
CA GLU A 377 -32.62 -12.31 -2.64
C GLU A 377 -32.33 -12.28 -1.14
N ASN A 378 -31.06 -12.51 -0.75
CA ASN A 378 -30.61 -12.27 0.62
C ASN A 378 -30.59 -10.76 0.89
N LYS A 379 -31.57 -10.28 1.66
CA LYS A 379 -31.66 -8.89 2.10
C LYS A 379 -30.70 -8.68 3.27
N VAL A 380 -29.71 -7.83 3.06
CA VAL A 380 -28.73 -7.47 4.08
C VAL A 380 -28.95 -6.02 4.47
N ASN A 381 -29.12 -5.76 5.76
CA ASN A 381 -29.20 -4.41 6.30
C ASN A 381 -28.13 -4.21 7.37
N LEU A 382 -27.42 -3.07 7.29
CA LEU A 382 -26.42 -2.65 8.27
C LEU A 382 -26.77 -1.23 8.69
N GLU A 383 -27.14 -1.07 9.96
CA GLU A 383 -27.54 0.23 10.51
C GLU A 383 -26.87 0.47 11.85
N PHE A 384 -26.28 1.65 12.03
CA PHE A 384 -25.83 2.10 13.34
C PHE A 384 -27.03 2.51 14.19
N SER A 385 -26.91 2.34 15.51
CA SER A 385 -27.98 2.73 16.45
C SER A 385 -28.11 4.25 16.59
N ALA A 386 -27.09 5.00 16.16
CA ALA A 386 -27.05 6.45 16.12
C ALA A 386 -26.31 6.92 14.85
N ASP A 387 -26.68 8.10 14.33
CA ASP A 387 -25.96 8.72 13.20
C ASP A 387 -24.68 9.45 13.64
N ARG A 388 -24.60 9.78 14.94
CA ARG A 388 -23.50 10.55 15.53
C ARG A 388 -23.19 10.02 16.92
N GLU A 389 -21.90 9.88 17.22
CA GLU A 389 -21.40 9.52 18.54
C GLU A 389 -20.15 10.30 18.91
N LEU A 390 -19.82 10.31 20.22
CA LEU A 390 -18.59 10.90 20.71
C LEU A 390 -17.39 10.00 20.39
N PRO A 391 -16.23 10.57 20.02
CA PRO A 391 -14.98 9.81 19.92
C PRO A 391 -14.67 9.07 21.23
N GLY A 392 -14.23 7.81 21.15
CA GLY A 392 -14.00 6.94 22.31
C GLY A 392 -15.27 6.35 22.95
N GLY A 393 -16.47 6.72 22.48
CA GLY A 393 -17.75 6.19 22.96
C GLY A 393 -18.04 4.75 22.49
N GLU A 394 -19.05 4.12 23.10
CA GLU A 394 -19.57 2.84 22.62
C GLU A 394 -20.56 3.06 21.47
N ALA A 395 -20.24 2.51 20.30
CA ALA A 395 -21.12 2.51 19.14
C ALA A 395 -21.68 1.10 18.91
N SER A 396 -23.00 0.99 18.79
CA SER A 396 -23.66 -0.27 18.42
C SER A 396 -24.22 -0.22 17.02
N PHE A 397 -24.05 -1.30 16.26
CA PHE A 397 -24.71 -1.50 14.98
C PHE A 397 -25.55 -2.77 14.98
N ARG A 398 -26.62 -2.76 14.19
CA ARG A 398 -27.48 -3.90 13.92
C ARG A 398 -27.22 -4.39 12.50
N LEU A 399 -27.02 -5.69 12.39
CA LEU A 399 -26.82 -6.40 11.14
C LEU A 399 -27.94 -7.42 10.98
N GLU A 400 -28.71 -7.28 9.90
CA GLU A 400 -29.86 -8.14 9.57
C GLU A 400 -29.59 -8.87 8.26
N SER A 401 -29.81 -10.17 8.24
CA SER A 401 -29.67 -11.03 7.07
C SER A 401 -30.47 -12.32 7.27
N GLN A 402 -30.53 -13.16 6.24
CA GLN A 402 -31.13 -14.49 6.36
C GLN A 402 -30.51 -15.28 7.54
N PRO A 403 -31.31 -15.95 8.39
CA PRO A 403 -30.80 -16.79 9.48
C PRO A 403 -29.72 -17.78 9.02
N GLY A 404 -28.64 -17.88 9.78
CA GLY A 404 -27.49 -18.73 9.46
C GLY A 404 -26.52 -18.16 8.40
N SER A 405 -26.69 -16.90 7.98
CA SER A 405 -25.75 -16.24 7.07
C SER A 405 -24.43 -15.88 7.76
N LEU A 406 -23.33 -15.93 7.01
CA LEU A 406 -22.04 -15.38 7.42
C LEU A 406 -21.84 -14.03 6.73
N CYS A 407 -21.55 -12.98 7.49
CA CYS A 407 -21.42 -11.62 7.00
C CYS A 407 -20.02 -11.06 7.22
N SER A 408 -19.47 -10.38 6.23
CA SER A 408 -18.25 -9.58 6.35
C SER A 408 -18.63 -8.12 6.55
N VAL A 409 -18.11 -7.49 7.59
CA VAL A 409 -18.35 -6.07 7.90
C VAL A 409 -17.03 -5.30 7.78
N ARG A 410 -17.08 -4.19 7.04
CA ARG A 410 -15.95 -3.29 6.83
C ARG A 410 -16.34 -1.87 7.22
N ALA A 411 -15.50 -1.18 8.00
CA ALA A 411 -15.63 0.24 8.31
C ALA A 411 -14.31 0.98 8.13
N VAL A 412 -14.29 2.00 7.26
CA VAL A 412 -13.10 2.77 6.87
C VAL A 412 -13.31 4.27 7.07
N ASP A 413 -12.22 5.02 7.31
CA ASP A 413 -12.26 6.48 7.41
C ASP A 413 -12.66 7.10 6.06
N GLN A 414 -13.56 8.08 6.07
CA GLN A 414 -13.91 8.90 4.91
C GLN A 414 -12.69 9.47 4.19
N SER A 415 -11.60 9.81 4.90
CA SER A 415 -10.35 10.32 4.30
C SER A 415 -9.72 9.35 3.29
N ILE A 416 -9.86 8.04 3.48
CA ILE A 416 -9.33 7.03 2.55
C ILE A 416 -10.15 7.02 1.26
N LEU A 417 -11.48 7.17 1.37
CA LEU A 417 -12.37 7.25 0.21
C LEU A 417 -12.17 8.53 -0.61
N LEU A 418 -11.64 9.60 0.00
CA LEU A 418 -11.25 10.81 -0.72
C LEU A 418 -9.99 10.62 -1.58
N LEU A 419 -9.12 9.69 -1.23
CA LEU A 419 -7.92 9.37 -2.01
C LEU A 419 -8.24 8.50 -3.23
N GLN A 420 -9.12 7.50 -3.06
CA GLN A 420 -9.60 6.64 -4.15
C GLN A 420 -11.08 6.27 -3.99
N PRO A 421 -11.99 6.94 -4.72
CA PRO A 421 -13.43 6.66 -4.64
C PRO A 421 -13.89 5.43 -5.44
N ASP A 422 -13.09 4.92 -6.39
CA ASP A 422 -13.56 4.03 -7.48
C ASP A 422 -13.58 2.51 -7.16
N GLN A 423 -13.31 2.09 -5.92
CA GLN A 423 -13.13 0.65 -5.58
C GLN A 423 -14.17 0.08 -4.60
N GLU A 424 -15.33 0.72 -4.42
CA GLU A 424 -16.38 0.17 -3.56
C GLU A 424 -17.13 -1.00 -4.22
N LEU A 425 -17.48 -1.99 -3.40
CA LEU A 425 -18.23 -3.17 -3.83
C LEU A 425 -19.68 -2.74 -4.09
N SER A 426 -20.11 -2.78 -5.35
CA SER A 426 -21.45 -2.38 -5.76
C SER A 426 -22.27 -3.54 -6.29
N ALA A 427 -23.60 -3.44 -6.19
CA ALA A 427 -24.51 -4.45 -6.73
C ALA A 427 -24.33 -4.64 -8.25
N SER A 428 -24.04 -3.54 -8.97
CA SER A 428 -23.75 -3.55 -10.42
C SER A 428 -22.48 -4.30 -10.74
N TYR A 429 -21.45 -4.09 -9.93
CA TYR A 429 -20.16 -4.75 -10.06
C TYR A 429 -20.26 -6.27 -9.85
N VAL A 430 -20.94 -6.73 -8.79
CA VAL A 430 -21.13 -8.18 -8.54
C VAL A 430 -21.97 -8.82 -9.65
N ARG A 431 -23.06 -8.16 -10.06
CA ARG A 431 -23.99 -8.67 -11.08
C ARG A 431 -23.36 -8.76 -12.46
N SER A 432 -22.52 -7.80 -12.85
CA SER A 432 -21.84 -7.82 -14.15
C SER A 432 -20.87 -9.00 -14.31
N HIS A 433 -20.29 -9.48 -13.20
CA HIS A 433 -19.36 -10.61 -13.18
C HIS A 433 -20.04 -11.98 -13.00
N THR A 434 -21.35 -12.01 -12.68
CA THR A 434 -22.18 -13.22 -12.67
C THR A 434 -22.91 -13.50 -14.00
N LEU A 435 -22.76 -12.63 -15.00
CA LEU A 435 -23.31 -12.82 -16.35
C LEU A 435 -22.50 -13.88 -17.11
N THR A 436 -22.74 -15.16 -16.82
CA THR A 436 -22.39 -16.21 -17.79
C THR A 436 -23.32 -16.05 -18.99
N LYS A 437 -22.78 -15.54 -20.10
CA LYS A 437 -23.31 -15.60 -21.48
C LYS A 437 -24.83 -15.74 -21.54
N ASP A 438 -25.55 -14.62 -21.45
CA ASP A 438 -26.86 -14.58 -22.11
C ASP A 438 -26.60 -14.97 -23.58
N ILE A 439 -27.43 -15.88 -24.11
CA ILE A 439 -27.33 -16.30 -25.50
C ILE A 439 -27.64 -15.05 -26.32
N ASP A 440 -26.58 -14.37 -26.80
CA ASP A 440 -26.71 -13.23 -27.69
C ASP A 440 -27.46 -13.68 -28.93
N SER A 441 -28.74 -13.32 -28.99
CA SER A 441 -29.51 -13.28 -30.22
C SER A 441 -30.04 -11.87 -30.41
N ILE A 442 -29.66 -11.30 -31.55
CA ILE A 442 -30.05 -9.98 -32.06
C ILE A 442 -31.55 -9.73 -31.79
N PRO A 443 -31.94 -8.60 -31.19
CA PRO A 443 -33.35 -8.27 -31.01
C PRO A 443 -34.04 -8.17 -32.38
N GLY A 444 -35.02 -9.03 -32.65
CA GLY A 444 -35.89 -8.94 -33.82
C GLY A 444 -35.77 -10.00 -34.93
N GLN A 445 -35.24 -11.22 -34.69
CA GLN A 445 -35.41 -12.35 -35.64
C GLN A 445 -35.97 -13.62 -34.95
N PRO A 446 -36.89 -14.38 -35.60
CA PRO A 446 -37.43 -15.61 -35.04
C PRO A 446 -36.52 -16.81 -35.36
N VAL A 447 -36.08 -17.54 -34.33
CA VAL A 447 -35.46 -18.87 -34.47
C VAL A 447 -36.21 -19.84 -33.57
N MET A 448 -37.00 -20.73 -34.16
CA MET A 448 -37.67 -21.82 -33.46
C MET A 448 -37.46 -23.12 -34.24
N THR A 449 -36.24 -23.65 -34.14
CA THR A 449 -35.95 -25.06 -34.45
C THR A 449 -34.74 -25.47 -33.61
N GLN A 450 -34.99 -25.88 -32.37
CA GLN A 450 -34.40 -27.06 -31.73
C GLN A 450 -34.90 -27.09 -30.27
N ILE A 451 -35.05 -28.30 -29.73
CA ILE A 451 -35.40 -28.65 -28.33
C ILE A 451 -36.90 -28.96 -28.14
N LEU A 452 -37.27 -30.11 -28.73
CA LEU A 452 -38.28 -31.03 -28.22
C LEU A 452 -37.54 -32.19 -27.52
N LEU A 453 -38.13 -32.72 -26.44
CA LEU A 453 -37.72 -33.85 -25.56
C LEU A 453 -36.63 -33.50 -24.51
N ASN A 454 -36.80 -33.72 -23.19
CA ASN A 454 -37.27 -34.94 -22.54
C ASN A 454 -37.62 -34.76 -21.03
N VAL A 455 -38.61 -35.56 -20.59
CA VAL A 455 -38.77 -36.28 -19.28
C VAL A 455 -39.31 -35.59 -18.01
N MET A 456 -40.64 -35.74 -17.82
CA MET A 456 -41.42 -36.48 -16.80
C MET A 456 -41.07 -36.63 -15.28
N PHE A 457 -42.14 -36.43 -14.48
CA PHE A 457 -42.73 -37.21 -13.34
C PHE A 457 -42.68 -36.71 -11.86
N SER A 458 -43.89 -36.78 -11.25
CA SER A 458 -44.26 -37.08 -9.84
C SER A 458 -44.24 -35.92 -8.80
N ASP A 459 -45.16 -35.78 -7.83
CA ASP A 459 -46.60 -36.06 -7.63
C ASP A 459 -47.01 -35.36 -6.29
N ALA A 460 -48.32 -35.07 -6.15
CA ALA A 460 -49.13 -35.13 -4.91
C ALA A 460 -49.37 -33.93 -3.94
N PHE A 461 -50.67 -33.55 -3.86
CA PHE A 461 -51.56 -33.31 -2.67
C PHE A 461 -51.29 -32.10 -1.72
N CYS A 462 -52.26 -31.43 -1.05
CA CYS A 462 -53.72 -31.25 -1.13
C CYS A 462 -54.20 -30.12 -0.16
N LEU A 463 -55.32 -29.46 -0.50
CA LEU A 463 -56.46 -29.02 0.36
C LEU A 463 -56.34 -27.92 1.46
N SER A 464 -56.89 -26.74 1.11
CA SER A 464 -58.20 -26.19 1.55
C SER A 464 -58.43 -25.44 2.89
N VAL A 465 -59.13 -24.30 2.71
CA VAL A 465 -60.15 -23.59 3.52
C VAL A 465 -59.71 -22.53 4.54
N GLY A 466 -60.23 -21.31 4.33
CA GLY A 466 -60.91 -20.57 5.40
C GLY A 466 -60.45 -19.12 5.64
N PRO A 467 -61.23 -18.11 5.23
CA PRO A 467 -61.01 -16.72 5.59
C PRO A 467 -61.71 -16.38 6.92
N VAL A 468 -61.38 -15.24 7.54
CA VAL A 468 -62.34 -14.30 8.20
C VAL A 468 -61.56 -13.12 8.83
N SER A 469 -62.31 -12.03 8.88
CA SER A 469 -62.04 -10.60 9.00
C SER A 469 -61.97 -10.03 10.44
N VAL A 470 -61.22 -8.91 10.57
CA VAL A 470 -61.59 -7.60 11.18
C VAL A 470 -62.01 -7.55 12.67
N GLU A 471 -61.28 -6.81 13.53
CA GLU A 471 -61.57 -5.42 13.99
C GLU A 471 -60.78 -5.00 15.27
N ASN A 472 -60.80 -3.69 15.53
CA ASN A 472 -60.05 -2.84 16.49
C ASN A 472 -60.15 -3.19 18.00
N SER A 473 -59.15 -2.76 18.79
CA SER A 473 -59.24 -1.59 19.72
C SER A 473 -58.20 -1.60 20.86
N ASP A 474 -57.88 -0.38 21.29
CA ASP A 474 -57.02 0.15 22.37
C ASP A 474 -56.68 -0.71 23.61
N SER A 475 -55.47 -0.50 24.15
CA SER A 475 -55.30 0.21 25.44
C SER A 475 -53.83 0.39 25.85
N SER A 476 -53.59 1.56 26.42
CA SER A 476 -52.36 2.02 27.06
C SER A 476 -52.12 1.37 28.43
N THR A 477 -50.85 1.13 28.78
CA THR A 477 -50.39 1.23 30.18
C THR A 477 -48.95 1.77 30.26
N ASP A 478 -48.82 2.84 31.05
CA ASP A 478 -47.60 3.53 31.47
C ASP A 478 -46.59 2.62 32.18
N LEU A 479 -45.30 2.81 31.87
CA LEU A 479 -44.18 2.57 32.80
C LEU A 479 -43.19 3.74 32.72
N LYS A 480 -43.05 4.43 33.84
CA LYS A 480 -42.22 5.64 34.05
C LYS A 480 -40.72 5.39 33.81
N PRO A 481 -39.96 6.36 33.27
CA PRO A 481 -38.51 6.26 33.17
C PRO A 481 -37.81 6.60 34.50
N MET A 482 -36.88 5.74 34.91
CA MET A 482 -35.95 6.01 36.02
C MET A 482 -34.90 7.05 35.59
N LYS A 483 -34.84 8.17 36.32
CA LYS A 483 -33.78 9.18 36.21
C LYS A 483 -32.43 8.58 36.65
N LYS A 484 -31.50 8.39 35.71
CA LYS A 484 -30.07 8.20 36.01
C LYS A 484 -29.40 9.56 36.25
N LYS A 485 -28.63 9.65 37.34
CA LYS A 485 -27.75 10.76 37.74
C LYS A 485 -26.75 11.05 36.60
N ARG A 486 -26.63 12.32 36.22
CA ARG A 486 -25.64 12.81 35.24
C ARG A 486 -24.28 13.00 35.92
N GLU A 487 -23.29 12.23 35.51
CA GLU A 487 -21.88 12.47 35.82
C GLU A 487 -21.22 13.30 34.71
N LYS A 488 -20.19 14.08 35.07
CA LYS A 488 -19.38 14.86 34.12
C LYS A 488 -18.55 13.88 33.30
N ILE A 489 -18.74 13.85 31.99
CA ILE A 489 -17.98 13.02 31.06
C ILE A 489 -16.82 13.85 30.50
N GLU A 490 -15.60 13.40 30.76
CA GLU A 490 -14.34 13.94 30.21
C GLU A 490 -13.96 13.10 28.98
N THR A 491 -13.59 13.74 27.87
CA THR A 491 -13.12 13.05 26.65
C THR A 491 -11.61 13.20 26.50
N VAL A 492 -10.90 12.07 26.47
CA VAL A 492 -9.44 11.99 26.27
C VAL A 492 -9.17 11.25 24.97
N ARG A 493 -8.40 11.86 24.05
CA ARG A 493 -8.19 11.33 22.69
C ARG A 493 -6.73 10.91 22.46
N SER A 494 -6.51 9.64 22.07
CA SER A 494 -5.19 9.04 21.88
C SER A 494 -5.08 7.99 20.73
N TYR A 495 -6.18 7.41 20.26
CA TYR A 495 -6.21 6.31 19.28
C TYR A 495 -6.78 6.75 17.90
N PHE A 496 -5.94 6.77 16.86
CA PHE A 496 -6.27 7.30 15.51
C PHE A 496 -5.92 6.32 14.37
N PRO A 497 -6.71 5.25 14.12
CA PRO A 497 -6.47 4.27 13.05
C PRO A 497 -7.07 4.68 11.69
N ASP A 498 -6.61 4.04 10.61
CA ASP A 498 -7.11 4.23 9.24
C ASP A 498 -8.36 3.36 8.93
N THR A 499 -8.36 2.11 9.42
CA THR A 499 -9.48 1.16 9.30
C THR A 499 -9.96 0.78 10.70
N TRP A 500 -11.28 0.82 10.92
CA TRP A 500 -11.87 0.55 12.24
C TRP A 500 -12.39 -0.88 12.37
N ILE A 501 -13.15 -1.38 11.39
CA ILE A 501 -13.77 -2.73 11.44
C ILE A 501 -13.38 -3.53 10.19
N TRP A 502 -12.89 -4.75 10.41
CA TRP A 502 -12.64 -5.77 9.38
C TRP A 502 -12.88 -7.16 9.97
N GLU A 503 -14.14 -7.59 10.05
CA GLU A 503 -14.51 -8.79 10.81
C GLU A 503 -15.61 -9.62 10.10
N LEU A 504 -15.57 -10.94 10.35
CA LEU A 504 -16.62 -11.89 9.95
C LEU A 504 -17.57 -12.15 11.12
N ILE A 505 -18.87 -12.01 10.89
CA ILE A 505 -19.94 -12.08 11.89
C ILE A 505 -21.01 -13.06 11.40
N ALA A 506 -21.32 -14.08 12.20
CA ALA A 506 -22.40 -15.02 11.91
C ALA A 506 -23.75 -14.47 12.42
N VAL A 507 -24.77 -14.52 11.57
CA VAL A 507 -26.14 -14.15 11.92
C VAL A 507 -26.87 -15.38 12.46
N GLY A 508 -27.28 -15.32 13.72
CA GLY A 508 -27.98 -16.43 14.39
C GLY A 508 -29.39 -16.69 13.83
N ASP A 509 -30.09 -17.64 14.45
CA ASP A 509 -31.40 -18.11 13.99
C ASP A 509 -32.50 -17.03 14.01
N SER A 510 -32.28 -15.93 14.73
CA SER A 510 -33.15 -14.75 14.80
C SER A 510 -33.12 -13.88 13.53
N GLY A 511 -32.13 -14.07 12.64
CA GLY A 511 -31.95 -13.23 11.45
C GLY A 511 -31.41 -11.82 11.74
N SER A 512 -31.03 -11.52 12.98
CA SER A 512 -30.51 -10.21 13.39
C SER A 512 -29.48 -10.35 14.51
N VAL A 513 -28.38 -9.60 14.42
CA VAL A 513 -27.32 -9.52 15.44
C VAL A 513 -26.99 -8.05 15.73
N SER A 514 -26.79 -7.73 17.02
CA SER A 514 -26.32 -6.41 17.44
C SER A 514 -24.92 -6.53 18.02
N VAL A 515 -24.01 -5.69 17.55
CA VAL A 515 -22.60 -5.71 17.92
C VAL A 515 -22.21 -4.34 18.44
N VAL A 516 -21.50 -4.33 19.57
CA VAL A 516 -20.99 -3.12 20.22
C VAL A 516 -19.48 -3.04 20.00
N LYS A 517 -18.99 -1.87 19.57
CA LYS A 517 -17.58 -1.57 19.35
C LYS A 517 -17.25 -0.19 19.91
N THR A 518 -16.03 -0.02 20.42
CA THR A 518 -15.52 1.29 20.82
C THR A 518 -15.14 2.10 19.58
N LEU A 519 -15.66 3.32 19.48
CA LEU A 519 -15.38 4.24 18.38
C LEU A 519 -13.96 4.81 18.51
N PRO A 520 -13.17 4.92 17.43
CA PRO A 520 -11.84 5.54 17.53
C PRO A 520 -11.91 7.03 17.88
N ASP A 521 -10.78 7.59 18.34
CA ASP A 521 -10.73 8.98 18.82
C ASP A 521 -10.65 10.01 17.67
N THR A 522 -10.60 9.55 16.43
CA THR A 522 -10.59 10.37 15.22
C THR A 522 -11.94 11.06 15.02
N ILE A 523 -11.94 12.39 14.95
CA ILE A 523 -13.13 13.17 14.56
C ILE A 523 -13.27 13.10 13.03
N THR A 524 -14.07 12.14 12.55
CA THR A 524 -14.28 11.84 11.12
C THR A 524 -15.65 11.18 10.90
N SER A 525 -15.99 10.90 9.64
CA SER A 525 -17.10 10.03 9.28
C SER A 525 -16.57 8.62 8.98
N TRP A 526 -17.04 7.62 9.71
CA TRP A 526 -16.73 6.22 9.44
C TRP A 526 -17.74 5.64 8.47
N ARG A 527 -17.28 5.16 7.32
CA ARG A 527 -18.14 4.58 6.27
C ARG A 527 -18.10 3.07 6.38
N ALA A 528 -19.27 2.47 6.55
CA ALA A 528 -19.42 1.04 6.74
C ALA A 528 -20.33 0.38 5.70
N GLN A 529 -19.96 -0.82 5.30
CA GLN A 529 -20.70 -1.67 4.37
C GLN A 529 -20.53 -3.14 4.80
N ALA A 530 -21.55 -3.95 4.57
CA ALA A 530 -21.50 -5.39 4.82
C ALA A 530 -21.99 -6.19 3.63
N PHE A 531 -21.40 -7.36 3.41
CA PHE A 531 -21.97 -8.38 2.53
C PHE A 531 -22.12 -9.69 3.29
N CYS A 532 -23.15 -10.46 2.96
CA CYS A 532 -23.46 -11.72 3.62
C CYS A 532 -23.66 -12.85 2.62
N THR A 533 -23.29 -14.06 3.02
CA THR A 533 -23.50 -15.28 2.25
C THR A 533 -24.35 -16.26 3.05
N SER A 534 -25.42 -16.75 2.41
CA SER A 534 -26.32 -17.76 2.95
C SER A 534 -26.28 -19.01 2.08
N SER A 535 -26.39 -20.19 2.68
CA SER A 535 -26.51 -21.45 1.93
C SER A 535 -27.83 -21.58 1.18
N SER A 536 -28.90 -20.88 1.61
CA SER A 536 -30.24 -20.98 1.00
C SER A 536 -30.54 -19.85 0.01
N LEU A 537 -30.14 -18.61 0.31
CA LEU A 537 -30.45 -17.42 -0.50
C LEU A 537 -29.21 -16.81 -1.20
N GLY A 538 -28.03 -17.38 -0.99
CA GLY A 538 -26.79 -16.91 -1.61
C GLY A 538 -26.29 -15.56 -1.07
N PHE A 539 -25.68 -14.78 -1.95
CA PHE A 539 -25.03 -13.50 -1.64
C PHE A 539 -26.04 -12.35 -1.46
N GLY A 540 -25.78 -11.49 -0.48
CA GLY A 540 -26.48 -10.23 -0.25
C GLY A 540 -25.50 -9.11 0.12
N LEU A 541 -25.88 -7.86 -0.18
CA LEU A 541 -25.05 -6.68 0.04
C LEU A 541 -25.89 -5.59 0.72
N SER A 542 -25.34 -4.95 1.76
CA SER A 542 -25.97 -3.83 2.44
C SER A 542 -25.84 -2.53 1.62
N ARG A 543 -26.62 -1.52 1.98
CA ARG A 543 -26.32 -0.14 1.57
C ARG A 543 -25.14 0.38 2.38
N ASP A 544 -24.49 1.42 1.87
CA ASP A 544 -23.46 2.12 2.62
C ASP A 544 -24.11 2.94 3.74
N THR A 545 -23.60 2.76 4.94
CA THR A 545 -24.01 3.52 6.12
C THR A 545 -22.82 4.30 6.67
N ALA A 546 -23.10 5.34 7.44
CA ALA A 546 -22.07 6.21 8.01
C ALA A 546 -22.36 6.51 9.47
N LEU A 547 -21.31 6.50 10.29
CA LEU A 547 -21.34 6.98 11.67
C LEU A 547 -20.38 8.16 11.80
N VAL A 548 -20.89 9.31 12.24
CA VAL A 548 -20.05 10.50 12.41
C VAL A 548 -19.52 10.55 13.85
N ALA A 549 -18.21 10.40 14.01
CA ALA A 549 -17.51 10.64 15.26
C ALA A 549 -17.29 12.15 15.40
N PHE A 550 -18.07 12.83 16.25
CA PHE A 550 -18.01 14.28 16.36
C PHE A 550 -18.28 14.80 17.76
N GLN A 551 -17.41 15.72 18.19
CA GLN A 551 -17.58 16.50 19.41
C GLN A 551 -17.80 17.98 19.02
N PRO A 552 -18.83 18.67 19.56
CA PRO A 552 -19.11 20.07 19.20
C PRO A 552 -18.03 21.07 19.63
N PHE A 553 -17.29 20.75 20.68
CA PHE A 553 -16.20 21.55 21.23
C PHE A 553 -14.97 20.68 21.37
N PHE A 554 -13.89 21.00 20.67
CA PHE A 554 -12.65 20.22 20.70
C PHE A 554 -11.43 21.08 20.33
N VAL A 555 -10.25 20.59 20.69
CA VAL A 555 -8.95 21.18 20.36
C VAL A 555 -8.18 20.33 19.34
N SER A 556 -7.45 20.97 18.44
CA SER A 556 -6.55 20.32 17.49
C SER A 556 -5.15 20.91 17.64
N LEU A 557 -4.14 20.06 17.76
CA LEU A 557 -2.74 20.48 17.94
C LEU A 557 -1.97 20.38 16.62
N THR A 558 -1.20 21.41 16.32
CA THR A 558 -0.18 21.41 15.27
C THR A 558 1.20 21.40 15.94
N LEU A 559 2.00 20.39 15.63
CA LEU A 559 3.31 20.13 16.26
C LEU A 559 4.36 19.87 15.17
N PRO A 560 5.60 20.34 15.34
CA PRO A 560 6.71 19.88 14.52
C PRO A 560 7.00 18.40 14.81
N TYR A 561 7.64 17.71 13.86
CA TYR A 561 8.03 16.31 14.02
C TYR A 561 9.02 16.10 15.20
N SER A 562 10.07 16.92 15.29
CA SER A 562 11.09 16.86 16.36
C SER A 562 11.66 18.24 16.71
N VAL A 563 12.22 18.40 17.92
CA VAL A 563 12.85 19.65 18.39
C VAL A 563 14.16 19.34 19.15
N VAL A 564 15.18 20.20 19.05
CA VAL A 564 16.45 20.06 19.78
C VAL A 564 16.37 20.73 21.16
N ARG A 565 16.95 20.11 22.21
CA ARG A 565 16.94 20.68 23.57
C ARG A 565 17.46 22.13 23.59
N GLY A 566 16.66 23.03 24.13
CA GLY A 566 16.97 24.46 24.26
C GLY A 566 16.54 25.33 23.07
N GLU A 567 15.96 24.75 22.02
CA GLU A 567 15.18 25.50 21.01
C GLU A 567 13.80 25.89 21.57
N VAL A 568 13.19 26.92 20.98
CA VAL A 568 11.86 27.38 21.37
C VAL A 568 10.94 27.28 20.17
N PHE A 569 9.91 26.44 20.24
CA PHE A 569 8.92 26.31 19.16
C PHE A 569 7.56 26.87 19.59
N THR A 570 6.74 27.23 18.61
CA THR A 570 5.39 27.74 18.87
C THR A 570 4.38 26.59 18.80
N LEU A 571 3.88 26.14 19.94
CA LEU A 571 2.78 25.18 20.02
C LEU A 571 1.48 25.86 19.61
N ARG A 572 0.87 25.44 18.49
CA ARG A 572 -0.43 25.96 18.02
C ARG A 572 -1.55 24.99 18.38
N ALA A 573 -2.51 25.44 19.18
CA ALA A 573 -3.74 24.71 19.45
C ALA A 573 -4.94 25.47 18.87
N THR A 574 -5.64 24.87 17.92
CA THR A 574 -6.87 25.42 17.36
C THR A 574 -8.06 24.85 18.09
N VAL A 575 -8.81 25.70 18.78
CA VAL A 575 -10.07 25.36 19.43
C VAL A 575 -11.23 25.64 18.49
N PHE A 576 -12.08 24.65 18.31
CA PHE A 576 -13.28 24.75 17.50
C PHE A 576 -14.50 24.79 18.41
N ASN A 577 -15.37 25.79 18.20
CA ASN A 577 -16.68 25.86 18.86
C ASN A 577 -17.81 25.77 17.83
N TYR A 578 -18.41 24.58 17.72
CA TYR A 578 -19.59 24.34 16.89
C TYR A 578 -20.90 24.34 17.69
N LEU A 579 -20.91 24.86 18.91
CA LEU A 579 -22.14 25.11 19.68
C LEU A 579 -22.84 26.39 19.18
N PRO A 580 -24.18 26.50 19.33
CA PRO A 580 -24.94 27.66 18.86
C PRO A 580 -24.74 28.92 19.71
N SER A 581 -24.05 28.81 20.85
CA SER A 581 -23.77 29.91 21.77
C SER A 581 -22.26 30.13 21.90
N CYS A 582 -21.86 31.36 22.23
CA CYS A 582 -20.47 31.60 22.63
C CYS A 582 -20.15 30.86 23.92
N ILE A 583 -18.91 30.40 24.08
CA ILE A 583 -18.43 29.75 25.30
C ILE A 583 -17.13 30.40 25.76
N MET A 584 -16.93 30.46 27.08
CA MET A 584 -15.67 30.86 27.67
C MET A 584 -14.78 29.63 27.79
N VAL A 585 -13.68 29.60 27.03
CA VAL A 585 -12.75 28.48 27.02
C VAL A 585 -11.54 28.81 27.87
N GLY A 586 -11.26 27.97 28.85
CA GLY A 586 -10.00 27.91 29.58
C GLY A 586 -9.08 26.86 28.95
N LEU A 587 -7.92 27.26 28.45
CA LEU A 587 -6.88 26.34 28.00
C LEU A 587 -5.74 26.29 29.01
N SER A 588 -5.29 25.09 29.31
CA SER A 588 -4.12 24.81 30.14
C SER A 588 -3.24 23.76 29.48
N VAL A 589 -1.93 23.96 29.55
CA VAL A 589 -0.92 22.96 29.15
C VAL A 589 -0.37 22.31 30.43
N LEU A 590 -0.26 20.99 30.44
CA LEU A 590 0.28 20.25 31.59
C LEU A 590 1.72 20.73 31.91
N GLU A 591 2.05 20.83 33.19
CA GLU A 591 3.35 21.30 33.70
C GLU A 591 3.69 22.79 33.44
N CYS A 592 2.75 23.61 32.97
CA CYS A 592 2.90 25.07 32.96
C CYS A 592 1.79 25.78 33.76
N ALA A 593 2.10 26.17 35.00
CA ALA A 593 1.17 26.88 35.88
C ALA A 593 0.79 28.28 35.38
N ASP A 594 1.70 28.96 34.67
CA ASP A 594 1.53 30.33 34.18
C ASP A 594 0.93 30.42 32.75
N CYS A 595 0.67 29.28 32.10
CA CYS A 595 0.23 29.20 30.69
C CYS A 595 -1.29 29.05 30.51
N GLN A 596 -2.10 29.67 31.37
CA GLN A 596 -3.56 29.59 31.27
C GLN A 596 -4.13 30.72 30.41
N TYR A 597 -4.87 30.35 29.37
CA TYR A 597 -5.63 31.32 28.57
C TYR A 597 -7.11 31.16 28.82
N THR A 598 -7.80 32.28 29.05
CA THR A 598 -9.27 32.33 29.07
C THR A 598 -9.75 33.27 27.98
N MET A 599 -10.49 32.74 27.01
CA MET A 599 -11.00 33.54 25.90
C MET A 599 -12.39 33.10 25.46
N CYS A 600 -13.18 34.05 24.96
CA CYS A 600 -14.47 33.81 24.36
C CYS A 600 -14.30 33.24 22.94
N VAL A 601 -14.92 32.10 22.67
CA VAL A 601 -15.00 31.51 21.32
C VAL A 601 -16.47 31.42 20.95
N CYS A 602 -16.90 32.16 19.92
CA CYS A 602 -18.30 32.24 19.54
C CYS A 602 -18.76 31.08 18.65
N ALA A 603 -20.06 31.03 18.38
CA ALA A 603 -20.68 29.96 17.62
C ALA A 603 -20.13 29.87 16.19
N GLU A 604 -19.80 28.65 15.75
CA GLU A 604 -19.20 28.35 14.44
C GLU A 604 -17.86 29.10 14.19
N GLU A 605 -17.18 29.49 15.28
CA GLU A 605 -15.87 30.13 15.24
C GLU A 605 -14.76 29.13 15.63
N SER A 606 -13.57 29.32 15.08
CA SER A 606 -12.35 28.68 15.57
C SER A 606 -11.33 29.73 15.98
N ARG A 607 -10.57 29.44 17.04
CA ARG A 607 -9.53 30.32 17.57
C ARG A 607 -8.23 29.53 17.73
N VAL A 608 -7.13 30.14 17.31
CA VAL A 608 -5.79 29.57 17.45
C VAL A 608 -5.11 30.17 18.66
N PHE A 609 -4.63 29.31 19.54
CA PHE A 609 -3.85 29.64 20.73
C PHE A 609 -2.41 29.23 20.50
N GLN A 610 -1.48 30.02 21.02
CA GLN A 610 -0.06 29.87 20.77
C GLN A 610 0.70 29.93 22.09
N TRP A 611 1.58 28.97 22.32
CA TRP A 611 2.53 28.99 23.45
C TRP A 611 3.94 28.84 22.91
N GLU A 612 4.88 29.57 23.51
CA GLU A 612 6.31 29.32 23.31
C GLU A 612 6.74 28.21 24.27
N VAL A 613 7.17 27.07 23.72
CA VAL A 613 7.54 25.88 24.50
C VAL A 613 9.03 25.60 24.31
N SER A 614 9.75 25.41 25.42
CA SER A 614 11.16 25.05 25.45
C SER A 614 11.37 23.72 26.18
N PRO A 615 11.67 22.62 25.46
CA PRO A 615 11.85 21.32 26.11
C PRO A 615 13.17 21.22 26.89
N SER A 616 13.12 20.65 28.09
CA SER A 616 14.26 20.49 29.00
C SER A 616 14.74 19.04 29.16
N SER A 617 13.80 18.09 29.18
CA SER A 617 14.03 16.64 29.22
C SER A 617 14.25 16.04 27.83
N LEU A 618 14.99 14.94 27.76
CA LEU A 618 15.38 14.26 26.51
C LEU A 618 14.51 13.04 26.23
N GLY A 619 14.28 12.73 24.96
CA GLY A 619 13.46 11.59 24.53
C GLY A 619 12.03 12.00 24.14
N GLU A 620 11.10 11.03 24.14
CA GLU A 620 9.67 11.32 23.90
C GLU A 620 9.07 12.09 25.08
N VAL A 621 8.76 13.36 24.85
CA VAL A 621 8.05 14.22 25.81
C VAL A 621 6.56 14.23 25.46
N THR A 622 5.73 14.00 26.47
CA THR A 622 4.27 14.04 26.32
C THR A 622 3.77 15.48 26.49
N LEU A 623 3.12 16.00 25.46
CA LEU A 623 2.44 17.29 25.48
C LEU A 623 0.94 17.04 25.65
N GLU A 624 0.40 17.51 26.76
CA GLU A 624 -1.01 17.43 27.10
C GLU A 624 -1.60 18.84 27.13
N VAL A 625 -2.58 19.08 26.26
CA VAL A 625 -3.34 20.33 26.20
C VAL A 625 -4.78 20.04 26.59
N ARG A 626 -5.24 20.70 27.64
CA ARG A 626 -6.58 20.59 28.20
C ARG A 626 -7.36 21.86 27.90
N ALA A 627 -8.50 21.72 27.23
CA ALA A 627 -9.43 22.81 26.94
C ALA A 627 -10.74 22.56 27.70
N GLU A 628 -11.13 23.48 28.58
CA GLU A 628 -12.35 23.40 29.38
C GLU A 628 -13.28 24.57 29.09
N ALA A 629 -14.57 24.29 28.85
CA ALA A 629 -15.60 25.32 28.87
C ALA A 629 -15.91 25.73 30.32
N LEU A 630 -15.51 26.95 30.68
CA LEU A 630 -15.63 27.53 32.01
C LEU A 630 -17.04 28.11 32.24
N HIS A 631 -17.48 28.08 33.50
CA HIS A 631 -18.64 28.85 33.93
C HIS A 631 -18.15 30.16 34.53
N THR A 632 -18.48 31.28 33.88
CA THR A 632 -18.06 32.62 34.33
C THR A 632 -19.25 33.57 34.28
N GLU A 633 -19.35 34.48 35.25
CA GLU A 633 -20.32 35.60 35.23
C GLU A 633 -19.92 36.70 34.23
N GLN A 634 -18.70 36.61 33.67
CA GLN A 634 -18.19 37.51 32.65
C GLN A 634 -18.91 37.31 31.31
N LEU A 635 -19.32 38.41 30.68
CA LEU A 635 -19.99 38.38 29.37
C LEU A 635 -19.02 37.90 28.29
N CYS A 636 -19.46 36.94 27.49
CA CYS A 636 -18.76 36.41 26.32
C CYS A 636 -19.60 36.78 25.10
N GLY A 637 -19.20 37.84 24.39
CA GLY A 637 -20.10 38.54 23.46
C GLY A 637 -21.12 39.38 24.22
N ASN A 638 -22.42 39.12 24.02
CA ASN A 638 -23.52 39.90 24.61
C ASN A 638 -24.28 39.15 25.73
N GLU A 639 -23.93 37.89 26.03
CA GLU A 639 -24.64 37.04 26.99
C GLU A 639 -23.68 36.33 27.96
N VAL A 640 -24.22 35.86 29.10
CA VAL A 640 -23.51 34.96 30.01
C VAL A 640 -23.60 33.55 29.41
N ALA A 641 -22.48 33.02 28.94
CA ALA A 641 -22.39 31.73 28.29
C ALA A 641 -22.47 30.57 29.30
N PRO A 642 -23.55 29.76 29.34
CA PRO A 642 -23.58 28.56 30.17
C PRO A 642 -22.66 27.48 29.55
N PRO A 643 -21.87 26.75 30.35
CA PRO A 643 -21.03 25.68 29.82
C PRO A 643 -21.90 24.51 29.30
N PRO A 644 -21.46 23.80 28.24
CA PRO A 644 -22.16 22.63 27.74
C PRO A 644 -22.18 21.49 28.77
N THR A 645 -23.26 20.72 28.78
CA THR A 645 -23.45 19.60 29.71
C THR A 645 -22.68 18.33 29.32
N VAL A 646 -22.27 18.20 28.05
CA VAL A 646 -21.55 17.04 27.49
C VAL A 646 -20.36 17.56 26.68
N GLY A 647 -19.19 16.92 26.79
CA GLY A 647 -17.96 17.38 26.13
C GLY A 647 -17.46 18.72 26.67
N ARG A 648 -17.57 18.93 27.99
CA ARG A 648 -17.17 20.18 28.66
C ARG A 648 -15.66 20.39 28.69
N VAL A 649 -14.91 19.30 28.69
CA VAL A 649 -13.44 19.27 28.71
C VAL A 649 -13.00 18.36 27.58
N ASP A 650 -12.06 18.83 26.76
CA ASP A 650 -11.36 18.02 25.76
C ASP A 650 -9.86 18.08 26.08
N THR A 651 -9.25 16.90 26.24
CA THR A 651 -7.82 16.77 26.52
C THR A 651 -7.16 16.00 25.37
N VAL A 652 -6.17 16.64 24.74
CA VAL A 652 -5.41 16.05 23.64
C VAL A 652 -3.98 15.78 24.11
N VAL A 653 -3.57 14.52 24.01
CA VAL A 653 -2.22 14.06 24.32
C VAL A 653 -1.49 13.76 23.02
N ARG A 654 -0.35 14.40 22.81
CA ARG A 654 0.56 14.14 21.69
C ARG A 654 1.98 13.95 22.22
N LYS A 655 2.78 13.16 21.52
CA LYS A 655 4.20 12.95 21.85
C LYS A 655 5.06 13.81 20.94
N LEU A 656 6.06 14.48 21.50
CA LEU A 656 7.08 15.25 20.79
C LEU A 656 8.46 14.64 21.08
N LEU A 657 9.26 14.41 20.04
CA LEU A 657 10.63 13.91 20.18
C LEU A 657 11.61 15.05 20.48
N VAL A 658 12.34 14.95 21.59
CA VAL A 658 13.38 15.92 22.00
C VAL A 658 14.78 15.31 21.92
N GLU A 659 15.62 15.91 21.08
CA GLU A 659 16.96 15.39 20.74
C GLU A 659 18.12 16.19 21.41
N VAL A 660 19.30 15.58 21.50
CA VAL A 660 20.58 16.26 21.84
C VAL A 660 21.65 15.87 20.82
N ARG A 661 22.57 16.80 20.59
CA ARG A 661 23.84 16.54 19.90
C ARG A 661 24.66 15.51 20.69
N PHE A 662 24.89 14.32 20.13
CA PHE A 662 25.75 13.28 20.73
C PHE A 662 26.91 12.90 19.82
N THR A 663 28.01 12.55 20.49
CA THR A 663 29.06 11.66 19.99
C THR A 663 29.45 10.70 21.11
N LEU A 664 29.62 9.41 20.83
CA LEU A 664 30.23 8.47 21.77
C LEU A 664 31.43 7.73 21.16
N MET A 665 32.42 7.39 21.97
CA MET A 665 33.62 6.62 21.58
C MET A 665 33.61 5.26 22.28
N ASP A 666 33.87 4.18 21.54
CA ASP A 666 33.81 2.80 22.04
C ASP A 666 35.19 2.24 22.44
N GLY A 667 35.20 1.43 23.51
CA GLY A 667 36.30 0.56 23.92
C GLY A 667 35.75 -0.78 24.42
N THR A 668 36.15 -1.87 23.78
CA THR A 668 35.61 -3.23 23.99
C THR A 668 36.72 -4.18 24.44
N HIS A 669 36.52 -4.92 25.54
CA HIS A 669 37.42 -6.01 25.97
C HIS A 669 36.62 -7.30 26.20
N THR A 670 37.09 -8.44 25.66
CA THR A 670 36.36 -9.72 25.65
C THR A 670 37.30 -10.92 25.91
N ARG A 671 36.91 -11.90 26.77
CA ARG A 671 37.66 -13.17 26.98
C ARG A 671 36.75 -14.37 27.27
N CYS A 672 37.13 -15.54 26.74
CA CYS A 672 36.57 -16.86 27.09
C CYS A 672 37.62 -17.72 27.83
N PRO A 673 37.30 -18.39 28.96
CA PRO A 673 38.24 -19.31 29.62
C PRO A 673 38.45 -20.59 28.78
N PRO A 674 39.66 -21.17 28.73
CA PRO A 674 39.89 -22.48 28.14
C PRO A 674 39.29 -23.61 29.00
N ARG A 675 38.86 -24.71 28.36
CA ARG A 675 38.28 -25.93 28.99
C ARG A 675 39.17 -26.61 30.05
N THR A 676 40.42 -26.17 30.20
CA THR A 676 41.46 -26.80 31.03
C THR A 676 41.74 -26.09 32.37
N LEU A 677 41.12 -24.93 32.66
CA LEU A 677 41.38 -24.17 33.89
C LEU A 677 40.06 -23.82 34.64
N PRO A 678 39.84 -24.33 35.86
CA PRO A 678 38.60 -24.11 36.62
C PRO A 678 38.49 -22.73 37.30
N HIS A 679 39.52 -21.88 37.24
CA HIS A 679 39.50 -20.53 37.81
C HIS A 679 40.36 -19.54 37.00
N THR A 680 39.87 -18.31 36.77
CA THR A 680 40.61 -17.22 36.07
C THR A 680 40.28 -15.85 36.67
N GLU A 681 41.28 -14.95 36.79
CA GLU A 681 41.13 -13.57 37.30
C GLU A 681 41.78 -12.51 36.39
N LYS A 682 41.26 -11.26 36.37
CA LYS A 682 41.83 -10.11 35.63
C LYS A 682 41.39 -8.74 36.17
N ASN A 683 42.26 -7.73 36.06
CA ASN A 683 42.01 -6.32 36.44
C ASN A 683 41.82 -5.42 35.20
N ILE A 684 40.92 -4.42 35.29
CA ILE A 684 40.55 -3.43 34.26
C ILE A 684 40.45 -2.02 34.89
N SER A 685 40.94 -1.00 34.19
CA SER A 685 40.91 0.42 34.59
C SER A 685 40.12 1.28 33.58
N LEU A 686 39.12 2.04 34.03
CA LEU A 686 38.29 2.92 33.18
C LEU A 686 38.67 4.40 33.35
N LEU A 687 38.97 5.07 32.22
CA LEU A 687 39.36 6.48 32.14
C LEU A 687 38.31 7.29 31.34
N LEU A 688 38.12 8.57 31.68
CA LEU A 688 37.23 9.49 30.96
C LEU A 688 38.03 10.42 30.00
N PRO A 689 37.48 10.81 28.84
CA PRO A 689 38.13 11.76 27.92
C PRO A 689 38.23 13.19 28.49
N ASP A 690 39.15 14.00 27.94
CA ASP A 690 39.42 15.38 28.39
C ASP A 690 38.25 16.36 28.17
N LEU A 691 37.36 16.09 27.21
CA LEU A 691 36.14 16.87 26.91
C LEU A 691 34.91 15.98 27.05
N PHE A 692 34.12 16.17 28.10
CA PHE A 692 32.86 15.44 28.31
C PHE A 692 31.78 16.36 28.91
N VAL A 693 30.51 16.04 28.65
CA VAL A 693 29.37 16.78 29.20
C VAL A 693 29.08 16.24 30.61
N ALA A 694 28.99 17.13 31.61
CA ALA A 694 28.68 16.72 32.97
C ALA A 694 27.34 15.94 33.01
N GLY A 695 27.38 14.73 33.58
CA GLY A 695 26.24 13.80 33.63
C GLY A 695 26.09 12.84 32.43
N SER A 696 27.00 12.89 31.43
CA SER A 696 26.95 12.00 30.26
C SER A 696 27.75 10.70 30.41
N ALA A 697 28.63 10.59 31.43
CA ALA A 697 29.46 9.41 31.65
C ALA A 697 28.60 8.20 32.08
N ARG A 698 28.64 7.14 31.28
CA ARG A 698 27.97 5.86 31.56
C ARG A 698 28.91 4.72 31.20
N ALA A 699 29.00 3.72 32.07
CA ALA A 699 29.69 2.48 31.79
C ALA A 699 28.90 1.33 32.40
N SER A 700 28.88 0.19 31.72
CA SER A 700 28.28 -1.02 32.22
C SER A 700 29.24 -2.20 32.09
N PHE A 701 29.11 -3.14 33.02
CA PHE A 701 29.69 -4.47 32.94
C PHE A 701 28.62 -5.44 32.47
N SER A 702 28.96 -6.31 31.53
CA SER A 702 28.04 -7.33 31.03
C SER A 702 28.65 -8.71 30.99
N VAL A 703 27.82 -9.72 31.25
CA VAL A 703 28.15 -11.15 31.29
C VAL A 703 27.16 -11.94 30.43
N LEU A 704 27.67 -12.89 29.64
CA LEU A 704 26.85 -13.67 28.72
C LEU A 704 27.42 -15.07 28.41
N GLY A 705 26.57 -16.10 28.31
CA GLY A 705 26.97 -17.53 28.25
C GLY A 705 27.05 -18.18 26.88
N ASP A 706 26.88 -17.41 25.82
CA ASP A 706 26.74 -17.92 24.45
C ASP A 706 27.71 -17.24 23.48
N LEU A 707 28.25 -18.00 22.52
CA LEU A 707 29.22 -17.49 21.54
C LEU A 707 28.61 -16.40 20.63
N MET A 708 27.29 -16.40 20.48
CA MET A 708 26.53 -15.40 19.74
C MET A 708 25.64 -14.54 20.65
N GLY A 709 25.77 -14.58 21.97
CA GLY A 709 24.71 -13.99 22.78
C GLY A 709 24.62 -12.45 22.75
N ARG A 710 25.64 -11.69 22.33
CA ARG A 710 25.45 -10.26 22.01
C ARG A 710 24.54 -10.04 20.80
N ALA A 711 24.74 -10.88 19.79
CA ALA A 711 23.87 -10.95 18.62
C ALA A 711 22.44 -11.35 19.05
N MET A 712 22.30 -12.16 20.10
CA MET A 712 21.01 -12.58 20.67
C MET A 712 20.36 -11.57 21.64
N LYS A 713 21.11 -10.77 22.41
CA LYS A 713 20.56 -9.66 23.20
C LYS A 713 19.98 -8.60 22.27
N ASN A 714 20.76 -8.26 21.25
CA ASN A 714 20.37 -7.32 20.23
C ASN A 714 19.63 -8.02 19.09
N LEU A 715 18.95 -9.15 19.35
CA LEU A 715 18.24 -9.88 18.32
C LEU A 715 17.22 -8.97 17.61
N ASP A 716 16.64 -7.99 18.31
CA ASP A 716 15.74 -7.01 17.71
C ASP A 716 16.43 -6.00 16.77
N LYS A 717 17.74 -5.79 16.92
CA LYS A 717 18.58 -4.92 16.05
C LYS A 717 19.37 -5.71 15.00
N LEU A 718 19.65 -6.98 15.28
CA LEU A 718 20.41 -7.89 14.42
C LEU A 718 19.50 -8.71 13.50
N LEU A 719 18.32 -9.13 13.99
CA LEU A 719 17.16 -9.36 13.13
C LEU A 719 16.65 -7.99 12.71
N ALA A 720 17.23 -7.47 11.65
CA ALA A 720 16.78 -6.23 11.07
C ALA A 720 15.75 -6.53 9.98
N MET A 721 14.71 -5.70 9.93
CA MET A 721 13.85 -5.64 8.77
C MET A 721 14.69 -5.19 7.57
N PRO A 722 14.74 -5.94 6.46
CA PRO A 722 15.51 -5.52 5.30
C PRO A 722 15.00 -4.23 4.67
N TYR A 723 15.88 -3.23 4.55
CA TYR A 723 15.59 -1.94 3.97
C TYR A 723 16.67 -1.46 2.97
N GLY A 724 16.39 -0.36 2.27
CA GLY A 724 17.31 0.20 1.29
C GLY A 724 17.35 -0.43 -0.13
N CYS A 725 18.31 0.00 -0.96
CA CYS A 725 18.52 -0.52 -2.33
C CYS A 725 18.85 -2.04 -2.35
N GLY A 726 18.90 -2.70 -3.52
CA GLY A 726 19.05 -4.16 -3.60
C GLY A 726 20.27 -4.70 -2.86
N GLU A 727 21.36 -3.94 -2.87
CA GLU A 727 22.53 -4.26 -2.04
C GLU A 727 22.19 -4.24 -0.55
N GLN A 728 21.64 -3.13 -0.06
CA GLN A 728 21.27 -2.88 1.35
C GLN A 728 20.25 -3.87 1.89
N ASN A 729 19.25 -4.20 1.08
CA ASN A 729 18.25 -5.18 1.41
C ASN A 729 18.91 -6.54 1.69
N MET A 730 19.86 -6.96 0.86
CA MET A 730 20.56 -8.23 1.05
C MET A 730 21.50 -8.26 2.26
N ILE A 731 22.07 -7.11 2.66
CA ILE A 731 22.88 -6.96 3.89
C ILE A 731 22.10 -7.39 5.12
N LEU A 732 20.82 -7.03 5.16
CA LEU A 732 19.94 -7.25 6.32
C LEU A 732 19.17 -8.58 6.17
N PHE A 733 18.91 -9.00 4.94
CA PHE A 733 18.25 -10.27 4.65
C PHE A 733 19.11 -11.49 5.03
N ALA A 734 20.39 -11.51 4.64
CA ALA A 734 21.24 -12.69 4.83
C ALA A 734 21.50 -13.05 6.32
N PRO A 735 21.81 -12.09 7.24
CA PRO A 735 21.98 -12.38 8.66
C PRO A 735 20.78 -13.06 9.31
N ASN A 736 19.55 -12.66 8.95
CA ASN A 736 18.31 -13.26 9.46
C ASN A 736 18.30 -14.79 9.27
N ILE A 737 18.80 -15.28 8.13
CA ILE A 737 18.88 -16.71 7.80
C ILE A 737 19.88 -17.43 8.72
N TYR A 738 21.08 -16.88 8.87
CA TYR A 738 22.14 -17.54 9.66
C TYR A 738 21.83 -17.54 11.15
N ILE A 739 21.16 -16.49 11.65
CA ILE A 739 20.64 -16.43 13.02
C ILE A 739 19.59 -17.53 13.23
N LEU A 740 18.64 -17.69 12.30
CA LEU A 740 17.66 -18.78 12.37
C LEU A 740 18.31 -20.17 12.33
N ASN A 741 19.30 -20.36 11.46
CA ASN A 741 20.06 -21.62 11.37
C ASN A 741 20.79 -21.92 12.70
N TYR A 742 21.40 -20.91 13.31
CA TYR A 742 22.06 -21.05 14.61
C TYR A 742 21.08 -21.43 15.71
N LEU A 743 19.97 -20.71 15.83
CA LEU A 743 18.97 -20.95 16.87
C LEU A 743 18.28 -22.29 16.74
N THR A 744 18.07 -22.73 15.50
CA THR A 744 17.54 -24.06 15.20
C THR A 744 18.54 -25.13 15.62
N SER A 745 19.82 -24.98 15.27
CA SER A 745 20.88 -25.97 15.54
C SER A 745 21.24 -26.08 17.02
N THR A 746 21.09 -24.99 17.78
CA THR A 746 21.36 -24.95 19.23
C THR A 746 20.14 -25.26 20.09
N ALA A 747 18.99 -25.61 19.48
CA ALA A 747 17.71 -25.84 20.15
C ALA A 747 17.22 -24.66 21.01
N GLN A 748 17.51 -23.43 20.56
CA GLN A 748 17.20 -22.17 21.25
C GLN A 748 16.13 -21.31 20.53
N LEU A 749 15.60 -21.77 19.39
CA LEU A 749 14.60 -21.05 18.60
C LEU A 749 13.22 -21.06 19.28
N THR A 750 12.68 -19.88 19.61
CA THR A 750 11.31 -19.72 20.11
C THR A 750 10.34 -19.44 18.96
N HIS A 751 9.04 -19.72 19.17
CA HIS A 751 8.00 -19.46 18.17
C HIS A 751 7.92 -17.96 17.80
N ALA A 752 7.99 -17.07 18.79
CA ALA A 752 7.92 -15.62 18.56
C ALA A 752 9.09 -15.10 17.69
N ILE A 753 10.30 -15.58 17.94
CA ILE A 753 11.48 -15.21 17.14
C ILE A 753 11.35 -15.74 15.72
N LYS A 754 10.92 -17.00 15.57
CA LYS A 754 10.71 -17.62 14.26
C LYS A 754 9.70 -16.82 13.43
N GLU A 755 8.55 -16.49 14.01
CA GLU A 755 7.50 -15.75 13.31
C GLU A 755 7.95 -14.35 12.88
N ARG A 756 8.66 -13.63 13.76
CA ARG A 756 9.24 -12.32 13.44
C ARG A 756 10.28 -12.40 12.32
N ALA A 757 11.22 -13.34 12.42
CA ALA A 757 12.27 -13.51 11.41
C ALA A 757 11.70 -13.97 10.06
N THR A 758 10.71 -14.87 10.05
CA THR A 758 9.97 -15.26 8.85
C THR A 758 9.33 -14.04 8.18
N ARG A 759 8.65 -13.16 8.94
CA ARG A 759 8.10 -11.90 8.39
C ARG A 759 9.18 -10.99 7.78
N PHE A 760 10.35 -10.87 8.41
CA PHE A 760 11.46 -10.08 7.86
C PHE A 760 12.04 -10.69 6.58
N LEU A 761 12.18 -12.01 6.53
CA LEU A 761 12.58 -12.71 5.32
C LEU A 761 11.53 -12.55 4.21
N GLU A 762 10.24 -12.69 4.49
CA GLU A 762 9.19 -12.46 3.48
C GLU A 762 9.21 -11.04 2.92
N SER A 763 9.38 -10.04 3.80
CA SER A 763 9.49 -8.64 3.40
C SER A 763 10.74 -8.38 2.55
N GLY A 764 11.92 -8.85 2.99
CA GLY A 764 13.17 -8.67 2.26
C GLY A 764 13.22 -9.43 0.94
N TYR A 765 12.60 -10.61 0.86
CA TYR A 765 12.43 -11.34 -0.39
C TYR A 765 11.61 -10.54 -1.39
N GLN A 766 10.39 -10.12 -1.02
CA GLN A 766 9.51 -9.33 -1.90
C GLN A 766 10.19 -8.05 -2.39
N ARG A 767 10.94 -7.41 -1.50
CA ARG A 767 11.69 -6.21 -1.79
C ARG A 767 12.82 -6.43 -2.79
N GLU A 768 13.58 -7.51 -2.66
CA GLU A 768 14.67 -7.81 -3.59
C GLU A 768 14.17 -8.01 -5.03
N LEU A 769 12.94 -8.50 -5.19
CA LEU A 769 12.31 -8.67 -6.51
C LEU A 769 12.10 -7.33 -7.25
N THR A 770 12.06 -6.21 -6.53
CA THR A 770 12.00 -4.87 -7.15
C THR A 770 13.30 -4.49 -7.85
N TYR A 771 14.42 -5.12 -7.46
CA TYR A 771 15.76 -4.88 -7.99
C TYR A 771 16.19 -5.93 -9.05
N ARG A 772 15.26 -6.79 -9.45
CA ARG A 772 15.43 -7.81 -10.50
C ARG A 772 15.25 -7.21 -11.89
N HIS A 773 16.10 -7.63 -12.83
CA HIS A 773 16.02 -7.35 -14.26
C HIS A 773 15.18 -8.40 -15.00
N ASP A 774 14.75 -8.07 -16.22
CA ASP A 774 13.94 -8.99 -17.04
C ASP A 774 14.70 -10.27 -17.44
N ASP A 775 16.04 -10.21 -17.46
CA ASP A 775 16.95 -11.33 -17.76
C ASP A 775 17.25 -12.23 -16.55
N GLY A 776 16.68 -11.94 -15.37
CA GLY A 776 16.87 -12.72 -14.15
C GLY A 776 18.06 -12.29 -13.29
N SER A 777 18.78 -11.23 -13.66
CA SER A 777 19.87 -10.66 -12.87
C SER A 777 19.39 -9.65 -11.83
N TYR A 778 20.21 -9.37 -10.82
CA TYR A 778 19.94 -8.38 -9.77
C TYR A 778 20.99 -7.27 -9.78
N SER A 779 20.59 -6.05 -9.44
CA SER A 779 21.47 -4.86 -9.36
C SER A 779 21.07 -3.99 -8.17
N ALA A 780 21.87 -2.99 -7.80
CA ALA A 780 21.55 -2.13 -6.66
C ALA A 780 20.23 -1.36 -6.85
N PHE A 781 19.96 -0.85 -8.06
CA PHE A 781 18.78 -0.02 -8.34
C PHE A 781 17.83 -0.64 -9.38
N GLY A 782 17.89 -1.95 -9.59
CA GLY A 782 17.03 -2.67 -10.53
C GLY A 782 17.13 -2.10 -11.95
N LYS A 783 15.98 -1.87 -12.58
CA LYS A 783 15.89 -1.40 -13.98
C LYS A 783 16.43 0.03 -14.20
N SER A 784 16.76 0.77 -13.14
CA SER A 784 17.46 2.06 -13.25
C SER A 784 18.95 1.91 -13.58
N ASP A 785 19.52 0.72 -13.37
CA ASP A 785 20.87 0.39 -13.80
C ASP A 785 20.84 -0.28 -15.19
N ALA A 786 21.91 -0.11 -15.97
CA ALA A 786 21.95 -0.59 -17.36
C ALA A 786 22.06 -2.13 -17.46
N SER A 787 22.56 -2.81 -16.43
CA SER A 787 22.73 -4.26 -16.37
C SER A 787 22.76 -4.77 -14.94
N GLY A 788 22.42 -6.04 -14.72
CA GLY A 788 22.66 -6.73 -13.45
C GLY A 788 24.13 -6.85 -13.07
N ASN A 789 24.39 -7.15 -11.78
CA ASN A 789 25.70 -7.40 -11.24
C ASN A 789 25.91 -8.90 -10.95
N THR A 790 27.00 -9.46 -11.45
CA THR A 790 27.34 -10.89 -11.30
C THR A 790 27.54 -11.35 -9.86
N TRP A 791 28.20 -10.54 -9.03
CA TRP A 791 28.43 -10.87 -7.63
C TRP A 791 27.14 -10.79 -6.81
N LEU A 792 26.37 -9.70 -6.98
CA LEU A 792 25.10 -9.50 -6.27
C LEU A 792 24.08 -10.57 -6.65
N THR A 793 23.95 -10.88 -7.94
CA THR A 793 23.05 -11.94 -8.43
C THR A 793 23.38 -13.29 -7.78
N ALA A 794 24.66 -13.65 -7.67
CA ALA A 794 25.07 -14.88 -6.99
C ALA A 794 24.81 -14.84 -5.47
N PHE A 795 24.99 -13.67 -4.83
CA PHE A 795 24.70 -13.50 -3.40
C PHE A 795 23.19 -13.58 -3.08
N VAL A 796 22.34 -12.97 -3.92
CA VAL A 796 20.87 -13.09 -3.86
C VAL A 796 20.46 -14.55 -4.01
N MET A 797 20.97 -15.22 -5.06
CA MET A 797 20.68 -16.62 -5.34
C MET A 797 21.05 -17.54 -4.15
N LYS A 798 22.26 -17.39 -3.61
CA LYS A 798 22.73 -18.11 -2.40
C LYS A 798 21.79 -17.87 -1.22
N SER A 799 21.47 -16.61 -0.93
CA SER A 799 20.66 -16.23 0.22
C SER A 799 19.23 -16.72 0.09
N PHE A 800 18.64 -16.65 -1.11
CA PHE A 800 17.30 -17.17 -1.38
C PHE A 800 17.20 -18.68 -1.15
N GLY A 801 18.19 -19.46 -1.61
CA GLY A 801 18.18 -20.89 -1.30
C GLY A 801 18.41 -21.18 0.19
N GLY A 802 19.22 -20.38 0.87
CA GLY A 802 19.36 -20.46 2.34
C GLY A 802 18.06 -20.15 3.10
N ALA A 803 17.18 -19.32 2.54
CA ALA A 803 15.91 -18.94 3.14
C ALA A 803 14.76 -19.94 2.87
N LYS A 804 14.91 -20.83 1.88
CA LYS A 804 13.91 -21.83 1.46
C LYS A 804 13.34 -22.71 2.59
N PRO A 805 14.07 -23.07 3.67
CA PRO A 805 13.50 -23.80 4.80
C PRO A 805 12.51 -22.99 5.65
N TYR A 806 12.52 -21.67 5.54
CA TYR A 806 11.75 -20.76 6.40
C TYR A 806 10.63 -20.01 5.67
N ILE A 807 10.83 -19.67 4.40
CA ILE A 807 9.88 -18.93 3.56
C ILE A 807 9.74 -19.57 2.18
N PHE A 808 8.63 -19.27 1.49
CA PHE A 808 8.46 -19.68 0.10
C PHE A 808 9.33 -18.83 -0.83
N ILE A 809 10.11 -19.49 -1.68
CA ILE A 809 10.93 -18.88 -2.74
C ILE A 809 10.56 -19.57 -4.04
N ASP A 810 10.24 -18.79 -5.08
CA ASP A 810 9.93 -19.33 -6.41
C ASP A 810 11.19 -19.97 -7.02
N PRO A 811 11.20 -21.30 -7.29
CA PRO A 811 12.37 -21.98 -7.88
C PRO A 811 12.77 -21.41 -9.24
N LYS A 812 11.83 -20.83 -9.99
CA LYS A 812 12.11 -20.23 -11.30
C LYS A 812 13.06 -19.04 -11.19
N LEU A 813 12.96 -18.26 -10.12
CA LEU A 813 13.84 -17.10 -9.92
C LEU A 813 15.30 -17.51 -9.77
N ILE A 814 15.56 -18.59 -9.04
CA ILE A 814 16.91 -19.14 -8.87
C ILE A 814 17.43 -19.67 -10.20
N GLU A 815 16.59 -20.36 -10.98
CA GLU A 815 16.98 -20.93 -12.28
C GLU A 815 17.24 -19.85 -13.35
N ASP A 816 16.43 -18.78 -13.38
CA ASP A 816 16.64 -17.64 -14.29
C ASP A 816 17.98 -16.95 -13.98
N SER A 817 18.27 -16.68 -12.69
CA SER A 817 19.56 -16.09 -12.27
C SER A 817 20.74 -17.00 -12.58
N ARG A 818 20.58 -18.31 -12.41
CA ARG A 818 21.58 -19.31 -12.76
C ARG A 818 21.88 -19.33 -14.26
N THR A 819 20.84 -19.30 -15.09
CA THR A 819 20.95 -19.25 -16.56
C THR A 819 21.66 -17.97 -17.02
N TRP A 820 21.40 -16.84 -16.37
CA TRP A 820 22.08 -15.59 -16.65
C TRP A 820 23.56 -15.60 -16.22
N LEU A 821 23.90 -16.17 -15.06
CA LEU A 821 25.30 -16.34 -14.66
C LEU A 821 26.06 -17.26 -15.63
N LEU A 822 25.39 -18.28 -16.17
CA LEU A 822 25.93 -19.18 -17.19
C LEU A 822 26.30 -18.47 -18.49
N SER A 823 25.51 -17.48 -18.94
CA SER A 823 25.81 -16.73 -20.17
C SER A 823 27.05 -15.84 -20.04
N HIS A 824 27.51 -15.57 -18.82
CA HIS A 824 28.70 -14.76 -18.52
C HIS A 824 29.96 -15.61 -18.23
N ARG A 825 29.90 -16.92 -18.48
CA ARG A 825 31.05 -17.82 -18.37
C ARG A 825 31.88 -17.81 -19.65
N ARG A 826 33.19 -17.61 -19.52
CA ARG A 826 34.17 -17.66 -20.61
C ARG A 826 34.49 -19.10 -21.04
N GLN A 827 35.21 -19.25 -22.15
CA GLN A 827 35.70 -20.54 -22.66
C GLN A 827 36.67 -21.25 -21.70
N ASP A 828 37.41 -20.50 -20.89
CA ASP A 828 38.32 -21.03 -19.86
C ASP A 828 37.59 -21.49 -18.58
N GLY A 829 36.26 -21.30 -18.52
CA GLY A 829 35.41 -21.68 -17.39
C GLY A 829 35.29 -20.61 -16.30
N CYS A 830 36.05 -19.52 -16.36
CA CYS A 830 35.94 -18.42 -15.40
C CYS A 830 34.75 -17.51 -15.74
N ILE A 831 34.17 -16.87 -14.73
CA ILE A 831 33.05 -15.93 -14.88
C ILE A 831 33.58 -14.50 -14.92
N THR A 832 33.12 -13.69 -15.89
CA THR A 832 33.51 -12.28 -15.98
C THR A 832 32.70 -11.42 -15.02
N SER A 833 33.36 -10.46 -14.36
CA SER A 833 32.67 -9.45 -13.56
C SER A 833 31.93 -8.46 -14.46
N VAL A 834 30.60 -8.49 -14.45
CA VAL A 834 29.74 -7.46 -15.09
C VAL A 834 28.83 -6.77 -14.06
N GLY A 835 28.38 -5.57 -14.42
CA GLY A 835 27.54 -4.67 -13.61
C GLY A 835 28.32 -3.85 -12.58
N LYS A 836 27.76 -2.70 -12.17
CA LYS A 836 28.33 -1.88 -11.09
C LYS A 836 27.81 -2.40 -9.75
N LEU A 837 28.72 -2.67 -8.82
CA LEU A 837 28.41 -2.89 -7.40
C LEU A 837 28.88 -1.64 -6.67
N PHE A 838 28.01 -1.04 -5.88
CA PHE A 838 28.36 0.15 -5.13
C PHE A 838 28.94 -0.23 -3.76
N HIS A 839 28.43 -1.25 -3.08
CA HIS A 839 28.99 -1.78 -1.84
C HIS A 839 30.19 -2.68 -2.10
N ASN A 840 31.36 -2.11 -2.38
CA ASN A 840 32.57 -2.94 -2.51
C ASN A 840 32.88 -3.75 -1.23
N GLY A 841 32.50 -3.25 -0.05
CA GLY A 841 32.57 -4.03 1.20
C GLY A 841 31.67 -5.28 1.28
N MET A 842 30.60 -5.39 0.49
CA MET A 842 29.80 -6.62 0.38
C MET A 842 30.54 -7.68 -0.42
N LYS A 843 31.28 -7.26 -1.44
CA LYS A 843 32.14 -8.14 -2.23
C LYS A 843 33.31 -8.72 -1.41
N GLY A 844 33.61 -8.11 -0.27
CA GLY A 844 34.69 -8.55 0.60
C GLY A 844 36.03 -8.49 -0.11
N GLY A 845 36.86 -9.52 0.05
CA GLY A 845 38.13 -9.64 -0.67
C GLY A 845 38.06 -10.08 -2.13
N VAL A 846 36.87 -10.24 -2.71
CA VAL A 846 36.74 -10.65 -4.11
C VAL A 846 37.12 -9.50 -5.05
N SER A 847 38.29 -9.56 -5.67
CA SER A 847 38.82 -8.46 -6.49
C SER A 847 39.06 -8.81 -7.96
N ASP A 848 39.13 -10.09 -8.30
CA ASP A 848 39.50 -10.59 -9.63
C ASP A 848 38.53 -11.68 -10.13
N ASP A 849 38.65 -12.07 -11.41
CA ASP A 849 37.80 -13.09 -12.03
C ASP A 849 37.90 -14.45 -11.31
N VAL A 850 39.06 -14.78 -10.73
CA VAL A 850 39.31 -16.05 -10.04
C VAL A 850 38.56 -16.12 -8.72
N SER A 851 38.71 -15.09 -7.89
CA SER A 851 37.99 -14.96 -6.62
C SER A 851 36.48 -14.83 -6.84
N LEU A 852 36.04 -14.16 -7.91
CA LEU A 852 34.62 -14.08 -8.27
C LEU A 852 34.08 -15.45 -8.66
N THR A 853 34.82 -16.16 -9.52
CA THR A 853 34.47 -17.54 -9.90
C THR A 853 34.42 -18.46 -8.69
N ALA A 854 35.37 -18.33 -7.75
CA ALA A 854 35.41 -19.13 -6.52
C ALA A 854 34.18 -18.87 -5.63
N TYR A 855 33.78 -17.60 -5.51
CA TYR A 855 32.59 -17.20 -4.76
C TYR A 855 31.30 -17.74 -5.38
N ILE A 856 31.11 -17.54 -6.69
CA ILE A 856 29.92 -18.01 -7.41
C ILE A 856 29.85 -19.55 -7.36
N THR A 857 30.98 -20.24 -7.50
CA THR A 857 31.04 -21.70 -7.40
C THR A 857 30.66 -22.18 -6.00
N ALA A 858 31.14 -21.52 -4.94
CA ALA A 858 30.75 -21.83 -3.57
C ALA A 858 29.25 -21.59 -3.35
N ALA A 859 28.72 -20.48 -3.83
CA ALA A 859 27.28 -20.15 -3.77
C ALA A 859 26.43 -21.23 -4.45
N LEU A 860 26.82 -21.72 -5.63
CA LEU A 860 26.12 -22.80 -6.32
C LEU A 860 26.16 -24.12 -5.54
N LEU A 861 27.32 -24.48 -5.00
CA LEU A 861 27.49 -25.71 -4.21
C LEU A 861 26.70 -25.68 -2.90
N GLU A 862 26.51 -24.51 -2.29
CA GLU A 862 25.63 -24.34 -1.11
C GLU A 862 24.13 -24.51 -1.43
N LEU A 863 23.73 -24.40 -2.71
CA LEU A 863 22.35 -24.56 -3.20
C LEU A 863 22.02 -26.00 -3.63
N ASP A 864 22.79 -26.98 -3.15
CA ASP A 864 22.71 -28.40 -3.53
C ASP A 864 23.07 -28.69 -5.01
N ALA A 865 23.84 -27.82 -5.67
CA ALA A 865 24.37 -28.14 -7.00
C ALA A 865 25.39 -29.28 -6.91
N VAL A 866 25.20 -30.33 -7.70
CA VAL A 866 26.14 -31.45 -7.77
C VAL A 866 27.42 -30.99 -8.47
N SER A 867 28.58 -31.43 -8.01
CA SER A 867 29.88 -31.10 -8.63
C SER A 867 29.99 -31.54 -10.11
N ALA A 868 29.16 -32.48 -10.54
CA ALA A 868 29.00 -32.95 -11.91
C ALA A 868 28.19 -31.99 -12.81
N ASP A 869 27.58 -30.95 -12.24
CA ASP A 869 26.81 -29.97 -13.00
C ASP A 869 27.71 -29.24 -14.04
N PRO A 870 27.26 -29.08 -15.30
CA PRO A 870 28.08 -28.46 -16.35
C PRO A 870 28.56 -27.05 -16.01
N MET A 871 27.80 -26.27 -15.22
CA MET A 871 28.20 -24.95 -14.74
C MET A 871 29.38 -25.08 -13.78
N VAL A 872 29.17 -25.84 -12.71
CA VAL A 872 30.09 -26.02 -11.59
C VAL A 872 31.39 -26.69 -12.06
N SER A 873 31.30 -27.73 -12.89
CA SER A 873 32.47 -28.43 -13.43
C SER A 873 33.36 -27.51 -14.25
N GLY A 874 32.79 -26.61 -15.06
CA GLY A 874 33.58 -25.64 -15.83
C GLY A 874 34.25 -24.60 -14.95
N CYS A 875 33.56 -24.09 -13.92
CA CYS A 875 34.16 -23.16 -12.98
C CYS A 875 35.27 -23.84 -12.15
N LEU A 876 35.06 -25.06 -11.66
CA LEU A 876 36.09 -25.83 -10.95
C LEU A 876 37.34 -26.07 -11.82
N GLN A 877 37.19 -26.20 -13.14
CA GLN A 877 38.33 -26.30 -14.05
C GLN A 877 39.18 -25.02 -14.04
N CYS A 878 38.56 -23.84 -14.16
CA CYS A 878 39.23 -22.54 -14.02
C CYS A 878 39.96 -22.43 -12.67
N LEU A 879 39.30 -22.81 -11.57
CA LEU A 879 39.87 -22.70 -10.23
C LEU A 879 41.06 -23.64 -10.00
N ARG A 880 41.06 -24.86 -10.56
CA ARG A 880 42.20 -25.79 -10.46
C ARG A 880 43.44 -25.23 -11.17
N VAL A 881 43.26 -24.59 -12.32
CA VAL A 881 44.37 -23.92 -13.03
C VAL A 881 44.95 -22.79 -12.17
N ALA A 882 44.10 -22.01 -11.51
CA ALA A 882 44.54 -20.95 -10.61
C ALA A 882 45.33 -21.49 -9.39
N VAL A 883 44.90 -22.62 -8.80
CA VAL A 883 45.63 -23.27 -7.69
C VAL A 883 47.01 -23.77 -8.14
N ALA A 884 47.12 -24.32 -9.36
CA ALA A 884 48.39 -24.80 -9.90
C ALA A 884 49.41 -23.67 -10.16
N GLY A 885 48.95 -22.43 -10.38
CA GLY A 885 49.78 -21.27 -10.66
C GLY A 885 50.52 -20.62 -9.48
N LYS A 886 50.47 -21.23 -8.27
CA LYS A 886 50.91 -20.66 -6.96
C LYS A 886 50.19 -19.35 -6.60
N LEU A 887 49.27 -19.44 -5.64
CA LEU A 887 48.48 -18.29 -5.17
C LEU A 887 49.28 -17.41 -4.19
N GLU A 888 49.45 -16.13 -4.56
CA GLU A 888 50.03 -15.11 -3.67
C GLU A 888 48.98 -14.48 -2.73
N ASN A 889 47.73 -14.36 -3.19
CA ASN A 889 46.64 -13.75 -2.43
C ASN A 889 46.10 -14.70 -1.35
N MET A 890 46.28 -14.33 -0.07
CA MET A 890 45.81 -15.12 1.08
C MET A 890 44.28 -15.23 1.13
N TYR A 891 43.55 -14.18 0.75
CA TYR A 891 42.09 -14.18 0.73
C TYR A 891 41.56 -15.21 -0.28
N THR A 892 42.08 -15.17 -1.51
CA THR A 892 41.69 -16.12 -2.57
C THR A 892 42.00 -17.56 -2.16
N THR A 893 43.10 -17.78 -1.45
CA THR A 893 43.47 -19.10 -0.91
C THR A 893 42.46 -19.59 0.14
N ALA A 894 42.02 -18.72 1.06
CA ALA A 894 41.00 -19.03 2.06
C ALA A 894 39.65 -19.36 1.41
N LEU A 895 39.18 -18.54 0.48
CA LEU A 895 37.93 -18.78 -0.25
C LEU A 895 37.97 -20.08 -1.05
N LEU A 896 39.06 -20.34 -1.78
CA LEU A 896 39.24 -21.60 -2.53
C LEU A 896 39.25 -22.83 -1.61
N SER A 897 39.84 -22.72 -0.42
CA SER A 897 39.82 -23.83 0.54
C SER A 897 38.39 -24.20 0.93
N TYR A 898 37.51 -23.21 1.07
CA TYR A 898 36.08 -23.43 1.31
C TYR A 898 35.37 -23.98 0.08
N THR A 899 35.57 -23.40 -1.11
CA THR A 899 34.96 -23.86 -2.36
C THR A 899 35.29 -25.33 -2.67
N PHE A 900 36.57 -25.73 -2.55
CA PHE A 900 36.96 -27.12 -2.77
C PHE A 900 36.53 -28.07 -1.65
N THR A 901 36.30 -27.55 -0.44
CA THR A 901 35.64 -28.31 0.64
C THR A 901 34.21 -28.69 0.24
N LEU A 902 33.44 -27.71 -0.23
CA LEU A 902 32.06 -27.94 -0.69
C LEU A 902 32.00 -28.83 -1.93
N ALA A 903 32.98 -28.72 -2.84
CA ALA A 903 33.06 -29.53 -4.05
C ALA A 903 33.44 -31.01 -3.79
N GLY A 904 33.87 -31.34 -2.57
CA GLY A 904 34.31 -32.69 -2.18
C GLY A 904 35.73 -33.08 -2.64
N ASP A 905 36.53 -32.12 -3.12
CA ASP A 905 37.90 -32.34 -3.61
C ASP A 905 38.91 -32.38 -2.44
N GLN A 906 39.06 -33.56 -1.83
CA GLN A 906 39.84 -33.73 -0.60
C GLN A 906 41.33 -33.41 -0.77
N GLN A 907 41.90 -33.71 -1.95
CA GLN A 907 43.33 -33.50 -2.20
C GLN A 907 43.66 -32.00 -2.27
N THR A 908 42.87 -31.24 -3.03
CA THR A 908 43.07 -29.80 -3.19
C THR A 908 42.79 -29.06 -1.89
N ARG A 909 41.71 -29.44 -1.18
CA ARG A 909 41.36 -28.88 0.14
C ARG A 909 42.50 -29.06 1.15
N ALA A 910 43.04 -30.27 1.30
CA ALA A 910 44.10 -30.54 2.27
C ALA A 910 45.38 -29.74 1.97
N ALA A 911 45.74 -29.61 0.69
CA ALA A 911 46.88 -28.79 0.26
C ALA A 911 46.69 -27.30 0.62
N LEU A 912 45.50 -26.74 0.34
CA LEU A 912 45.18 -25.34 0.64
C LEU A 912 45.14 -25.06 2.15
N LEU A 913 44.51 -25.93 2.96
CA LEU A 913 44.48 -25.79 4.41
C LEU A 913 45.88 -25.87 5.03
N THR A 914 46.75 -26.74 4.51
CA THR A 914 48.15 -26.84 4.95
C THR A 914 48.93 -25.58 4.62
N ALA A 915 48.74 -25.02 3.42
CA ALA A 915 49.38 -23.76 3.01
C ALA A 915 48.91 -22.57 3.89
N LEU A 916 47.61 -22.52 4.21
CA LEU A 916 47.05 -21.51 5.11
C LEU A 916 47.58 -21.67 6.53
N HIS A 917 47.71 -22.91 7.03
CA HIS A 917 48.25 -23.20 8.35
C HIS A 917 49.66 -22.63 8.54
N GLN A 918 50.54 -22.84 7.56
CA GLN A 918 51.93 -22.36 7.58
C GLN A 918 52.04 -20.83 7.61
N ARG A 919 51.02 -20.12 7.12
CA ARG A 919 50.97 -18.65 7.05
C ARG A 919 50.08 -18.01 8.13
N SER A 920 49.58 -18.81 9.08
CA SER A 920 48.67 -18.31 10.12
C SER A 920 49.41 -17.52 11.19
N VAL A 921 48.76 -16.49 11.73
CA VAL A 921 49.26 -15.69 12.85
C VAL A 921 48.68 -16.26 14.14
N THR A 922 49.57 -16.63 15.06
CA THR A 922 49.20 -17.14 16.39
C THR A 922 49.69 -16.21 17.48
N ASP A 923 48.77 -15.76 18.34
CA ASP A 923 49.15 -15.02 19.55
C ASP A 923 49.33 -15.99 20.72
N GLY A 924 50.59 -16.18 21.15
CA GLY A 924 50.96 -17.14 22.20
C GLY A 924 50.38 -16.82 23.58
N SER A 925 49.96 -15.57 23.82
CA SER A 925 49.37 -15.12 25.09
C SER A 925 47.87 -15.43 25.19
N TRP A 926 47.19 -15.55 24.05
CA TRP A 926 45.73 -15.65 23.94
C TRP A 926 45.25 -16.97 23.29
N GLY A 927 46.16 -17.75 22.71
CA GLY A 927 45.81 -19.01 22.04
C GLY A 927 44.85 -18.80 20.86
N THR A 928 44.97 -17.66 20.19
CA THR A 928 44.14 -17.23 19.05
C THR A 928 44.87 -17.48 17.74
N ARG A 929 44.12 -17.75 16.67
CA ARG A 929 44.64 -17.96 15.32
C ARG A 929 43.84 -17.13 14.32
N HIS A 930 44.53 -16.37 13.48
CA HIS A 930 43.91 -15.56 12.42
C HIS A 930 44.85 -15.41 11.21
N TRP A 931 44.33 -14.80 10.15
CA TRP A 931 45.06 -14.51 8.92
C TRP A 931 45.00 -13.01 8.62
N LYS A 932 46.11 -12.47 8.11
CA LYS A 932 46.27 -11.05 7.77
C LYS A 932 46.92 -10.88 6.40
N ARG A 933 46.75 -9.70 5.78
CA ARG A 933 47.42 -9.36 4.51
C ARG A 933 48.85 -8.89 4.77
N THR A 934 49.71 -8.99 3.75
CA THR A 934 51.15 -8.66 3.85
C THR A 934 51.43 -7.16 4.06
N GLU A 935 50.47 -6.28 3.78
CA GLU A 935 50.61 -4.80 3.84
C GLU A 935 49.71 -4.11 4.91
N ALA A 936 49.15 -4.86 5.87
CA ALA A 936 48.20 -4.33 6.84
C ALA A 936 48.86 -3.45 7.93
N SER A 937 48.18 -2.35 8.33
CA SER A 937 48.62 -1.43 9.39
C SER A 937 48.45 -2.04 10.79
N GLU A 938 49.40 -1.79 11.70
CA GLU A 938 49.37 -2.34 13.07
C GLU A 938 48.30 -1.71 14.00
N THR A 939 47.67 -0.61 13.60
CA THR A 939 46.83 0.21 14.51
C THR A 939 45.32 0.18 14.23
N VAL A 940 44.85 -0.33 13.08
CA VAL A 940 43.43 -0.43 12.72
C VAL A 940 43.18 -1.78 12.04
N LEU A 941 42.34 -2.63 12.64
CA LEU A 941 41.97 -3.92 12.07
C LEU A 941 41.06 -3.74 10.84
N ASP A 942 41.39 -4.46 9.77
CA ASP A 942 40.69 -4.42 8.48
C ASP A 942 39.62 -5.53 8.41
N SER A 943 38.42 -5.19 7.91
CA SER A 943 37.26 -6.08 7.77
C SER A 943 37.56 -7.37 6.98
N LEU A 944 38.49 -7.28 6.03
CA LEU A 944 38.97 -8.41 5.24
C LEU A 944 39.60 -9.54 6.07
N GLU A 945 40.24 -9.23 7.20
CA GLU A 945 40.90 -10.21 8.07
C GLU A 945 39.88 -11.11 8.78
N VAL A 946 38.74 -10.53 9.16
CA VAL A 946 37.60 -11.26 9.73
C VAL A 946 37.01 -12.21 8.69
N GLU A 947 36.76 -11.73 7.49
CA GLU A 947 36.18 -12.51 6.40
C GLU A 947 37.06 -13.71 6.01
N MET A 948 38.36 -13.49 5.75
CA MET A 948 39.27 -14.59 5.37
C MET A 948 39.38 -15.64 6.48
N THR A 949 39.45 -15.19 7.74
CA THR A 949 39.55 -16.08 8.90
C THR A 949 38.26 -16.90 9.07
N ALA A 950 37.10 -16.31 8.80
CA ALA A 950 35.82 -17.00 8.81
C ALA A 950 35.69 -18.04 7.68
N TYR A 951 36.19 -17.77 6.47
CA TYR A 951 36.24 -18.77 5.40
C TYR A 951 37.10 -19.98 5.75
N VAL A 952 38.25 -19.78 6.42
CA VAL A 952 39.07 -20.90 6.89
C VAL A 952 38.31 -21.74 7.93
N LEU A 953 37.61 -21.08 8.87
CA LEU A 953 36.77 -21.79 9.84
C LEU A 953 35.67 -22.61 9.15
N LEU A 954 35.01 -22.05 8.14
CA LEU A 954 34.00 -22.75 7.34
C LEU A 954 34.59 -23.92 6.55
N ALA A 955 35.79 -23.77 5.97
CA ALA A 955 36.49 -24.84 5.25
C ALA A 955 36.88 -26.00 6.18
N VAL A 956 37.22 -25.72 7.43
CA VAL A 956 37.50 -26.77 8.43
C VAL A 956 36.23 -27.51 8.84
N LEU A 957 35.13 -26.79 9.08
CA LEU A 957 33.89 -27.34 9.66
C LEU A 957 32.91 -27.96 8.64
N SER A 958 32.94 -27.55 7.37
CA SER A 958 31.92 -27.91 6.38
C SER A 958 32.21 -29.19 5.58
N GLY A 959 33.32 -29.89 5.87
CA GLY A 959 33.70 -31.12 5.16
C GLY A 959 34.15 -32.23 6.11
N PRO A 960 34.45 -33.43 5.61
CA PRO A 960 34.92 -34.54 6.44
C PRO A 960 36.21 -34.17 7.21
N PRO A 961 36.49 -34.82 8.36
CA PRO A 961 37.65 -34.50 9.20
C PRO A 961 38.97 -34.61 8.43
N VAL A 962 39.83 -33.59 8.56
CA VAL A 962 41.19 -33.59 8.00
C VAL A 962 42.19 -33.75 9.15
N PRO A 963 43.15 -34.69 9.09
CA PRO A 963 44.13 -34.89 10.16
C PRO A 963 44.88 -33.60 10.51
N GLY A 964 44.86 -33.21 11.79
CA GLY A 964 45.53 -32.01 12.30
C GLY A 964 44.70 -30.72 12.25
N PHE A 965 43.47 -30.80 11.72
CA PHE A 965 42.52 -29.68 11.64
C PHE A 965 41.25 -30.01 12.44
N ASP A 966 41.43 -30.34 13.71
CA ASP A 966 40.37 -30.84 14.59
C ASP A 966 39.55 -29.71 15.24
N LEU A 967 38.57 -30.04 16.10
CA LEU A 967 37.77 -29.04 16.82
C LEU A 967 38.61 -28.07 17.67
N ASP A 968 39.77 -28.53 18.18
CA ASP A 968 40.71 -27.66 18.90
C ASP A 968 41.34 -26.61 17.97
N TYR A 969 41.63 -26.98 16.72
CA TYR A 969 42.08 -26.06 15.69
C TYR A 969 41.02 -24.98 15.42
N ALA A 970 39.77 -25.41 15.19
CA ALA A 970 38.63 -24.52 14.99
C ALA A 970 38.36 -23.61 16.21
N SER A 971 38.60 -24.11 17.43
CA SER A 971 38.44 -23.31 18.66
C SER A 971 39.39 -22.12 18.73
N SER A 972 40.63 -22.28 18.25
CA SER A 972 41.64 -21.21 18.23
C SER A 972 41.26 -20.07 17.30
N ILE A 973 40.59 -20.39 16.19
CA ILE A 973 40.08 -19.41 15.22
C ILE A 973 38.85 -18.69 15.77
N THR A 974 37.92 -19.46 16.35
CA THR A 974 36.66 -18.95 16.91
C THR A 974 36.91 -17.93 18.03
N ARG A 975 37.90 -18.17 18.91
CA ARG A 975 38.26 -17.22 19.97
C ARG A 975 38.64 -15.84 19.44
N TRP A 976 39.34 -15.79 18.31
CA TRP A 976 39.72 -14.52 17.69
C TRP A 976 38.51 -13.81 17.07
N LEU A 977 37.66 -14.54 16.34
CA LEU A 977 36.44 -13.96 15.72
C LEU A 977 35.51 -13.33 16.78
N ILE A 978 35.30 -13.99 17.92
CA ILE A 978 34.43 -13.44 18.99
C ILE A 978 35.00 -12.14 19.57
N GLN A 979 36.31 -11.94 19.55
CA GLN A 979 36.92 -10.68 20.00
C GLN A 979 36.67 -9.52 19.04
N GLN A 980 36.37 -9.80 17.76
CA GLN A 980 36.10 -8.79 16.74
C GLN A 980 34.62 -8.37 16.66
N GLN A 981 33.74 -8.96 17.46
CA GLN A 981 32.33 -8.57 17.51
C GLN A 981 32.14 -7.17 18.10
N ASN A 982 31.35 -6.35 17.42
CA ASN A 982 30.92 -5.04 17.87
C ASN A 982 29.89 -5.15 19.03
N PRO A 983 29.50 -4.03 19.69
CA PRO A 983 28.53 -4.04 20.80
C PRO A 983 27.15 -4.62 20.44
N TYR A 984 26.78 -4.58 19.16
CA TYR A 984 25.50 -5.07 18.63
C TYR A 984 25.55 -6.55 18.21
N GLY A 985 26.72 -7.20 18.23
CA GLY A 985 26.91 -8.59 17.84
C GLY A 985 27.22 -8.81 16.35
N GLY A 986 27.36 -7.74 15.57
CA GLY A 986 27.90 -7.77 14.21
C GLY A 986 29.42 -7.53 14.17
N PHE A 987 29.98 -7.34 12.97
CA PHE A 987 31.40 -7.08 12.73
C PHE A 987 31.58 -5.72 12.01
N ALA A 988 32.74 -5.48 11.41
CA ALA A 988 33.10 -4.16 10.87
C ALA A 988 32.44 -3.84 9.52
N SER A 989 32.08 -4.85 8.72
CA SER A 989 31.37 -4.70 7.46
C SER A 989 30.18 -5.66 7.32
N THR A 990 29.53 -5.60 6.18
CA THR A 990 28.44 -6.52 5.84
C THR A 990 28.94 -7.94 5.61
N GLN A 991 29.96 -8.08 4.76
CA GLN A 991 30.40 -9.39 4.29
C GLN A 991 31.12 -10.16 5.39
N ASP A 992 31.95 -9.48 6.18
CA ASP A 992 32.58 -10.11 7.32
C ASP A 992 31.55 -10.56 8.37
N THR A 993 30.50 -9.77 8.60
CA THR A 993 29.40 -10.14 9.50
C THR A 993 28.66 -11.36 9.00
N VAL A 994 28.29 -11.39 7.72
CA VAL A 994 27.58 -12.51 7.11
C VAL A 994 28.39 -13.81 7.19
N VAL A 995 29.64 -13.78 6.75
CA VAL A 995 30.50 -14.98 6.71
C VAL A 995 30.91 -15.40 8.13
N ALA A 996 31.20 -14.45 9.03
CA ALA A 996 31.53 -14.77 10.41
C ALA A 996 30.33 -15.33 11.17
N LEU A 997 29.12 -14.79 11.00
CA LEU A 997 27.91 -15.37 11.57
C LEU A 997 27.63 -16.77 11.00
N GLN A 998 27.82 -16.97 9.69
CA GLN A 998 27.71 -18.30 9.08
C GLN A 998 28.72 -19.29 9.71
N ALA A 999 29.97 -18.87 9.91
CA ALA A 999 31.03 -19.68 10.50
C ALA A 999 30.80 -19.99 11.99
N LEU A 1000 30.42 -18.98 12.78
CA LEU A 1000 30.09 -19.11 14.20
C LEU A 1000 28.86 -19.99 14.39
N ALA A 1001 27.86 -19.87 13.52
CA ALA A 1001 26.66 -20.71 13.56
C ALA A 1001 27.01 -22.19 13.35
N ARG A 1002 27.88 -22.48 12.37
CA ARG A 1002 28.40 -23.84 12.10
C ARG A 1002 29.24 -24.37 13.27
N TYR A 1003 30.13 -23.55 13.83
CA TYR A 1003 30.95 -23.95 14.98
C TYR A 1003 30.08 -24.22 16.22
N GLY A 1004 29.10 -23.35 16.48
CA GLY A 1004 28.14 -23.51 17.56
C GLY A 1004 27.35 -24.81 17.43
N ALA A 1005 26.86 -25.13 16.22
CA ALA A 1005 26.21 -26.41 15.94
C ALA A 1005 27.12 -27.62 16.22
N ALA A 1006 28.42 -27.52 15.93
CA ALA A 1006 29.39 -28.58 16.15
C ALA A 1006 29.88 -28.72 17.62
N THR A 1007 29.74 -27.68 18.44
CA THR A 1007 30.27 -27.63 19.82
C THR A 1007 29.21 -27.53 20.91
N TYR A 1008 27.94 -27.37 20.52
CA TYR A 1008 26.83 -27.28 21.44
C TYR A 1008 26.76 -28.50 22.37
N SER A 1009 26.63 -28.24 23.66
CA SER A 1009 26.40 -29.24 24.71
C SER A 1009 25.41 -28.69 25.72
N SER A 1010 24.51 -29.54 26.20
CA SER A 1010 23.43 -29.22 27.13
C SER A 1010 23.85 -29.11 28.60
N GLU A 1011 25.12 -29.41 28.93
CA GLU A 1011 25.61 -29.52 30.31
C GLU A 1011 26.73 -28.49 30.60
N GLY A 1012 26.60 -27.75 31.71
CA GLY A 1012 27.62 -26.80 32.22
C GLY A 1012 27.01 -25.54 32.89
N ALA A 1013 27.53 -25.15 34.06
CA ALA A 1013 27.22 -23.88 34.73
C ALA A 1013 28.52 -23.14 35.10
N CYS A 1014 28.54 -21.82 34.89
CA CYS A 1014 29.68 -20.94 35.17
C CYS A 1014 29.25 -19.71 35.98
N VAL A 1015 30.08 -19.31 36.94
CA VAL A 1015 29.83 -18.19 37.85
C VAL A 1015 30.91 -17.13 37.62
N VAL A 1016 30.48 -15.90 37.32
CA VAL A 1016 31.36 -14.75 37.09
C VAL A 1016 31.18 -13.73 38.21
N GLY A 1017 32.27 -13.31 38.83
CA GLY A 1017 32.32 -12.26 39.84
C GLY A 1017 32.95 -10.98 39.28
N LEU A 1018 32.40 -9.82 39.64
CA LEU A 1018 32.99 -8.50 39.44
C LEU A 1018 33.23 -7.87 40.82
N SER A 1019 34.41 -7.29 41.06
CA SER A 1019 34.75 -6.62 42.32
C SER A 1019 35.43 -5.28 42.03
N SER A 1020 34.93 -4.20 42.62
CA SER A 1020 35.61 -2.89 42.61
C SER A 1020 36.61 -2.81 43.76
N LEU A 1021 37.76 -2.16 43.55
CA LEU A 1021 38.72 -1.88 44.62
C LEU A 1021 38.12 -1.03 45.76
N GLY A 1022 36.98 -0.37 45.53
CA GLY A 1022 36.21 0.39 46.52
C GLY A 1022 35.21 -0.41 47.36
N GLY A 1023 35.20 -1.75 47.27
CA GLY A 1023 34.44 -2.65 48.16
C GLY A 1023 33.11 -3.20 47.63
N ALA A 1024 32.65 -2.80 46.45
CA ALA A 1024 31.44 -3.36 45.81
C ALA A 1024 31.77 -4.65 45.04
N SER A 1025 30.96 -5.71 45.20
CA SER A 1025 31.11 -6.97 44.46
C SER A 1025 29.77 -7.48 43.93
N TRP A 1026 29.77 -7.97 42.68
CA TRP A 1026 28.62 -8.54 41.99
C TRP A 1026 28.94 -9.95 41.51
N GLN A 1027 27.93 -10.81 41.42
CA GLN A 1027 28.07 -12.21 41.01
C GLN A 1027 26.97 -12.57 40.01
N PHE A 1028 27.36 -13.22 38.92
CA PHE A 1028 26.53 -13.56 37.78
C PHE A 1028 26.62 -15.08 37.57
N THR A 1029 25.47 -15.74 37.47
CA THR A 1029 25.41 -17.20 37.22
C THR A 1029 24.93 -17.42 35.79
N VAL A 1030 25.64 -18.28 35.06
CA VAL A 1030 25.37 -18.62 33.67
C VAL A 1030 25.16 -20.13 33.58
N ASP A 1031 23.91 -20.53 33.39
CA ASP A 1031 23.43 -21.91 33.21
C ASP A 1031 22.62 -22.04 31.91
N GLN A 1032 22.00 -23.19 31.65
CA GLN A 1032 21.22 -23.41 30.41
C GLN A 1032 20.05 -22.43 30.22
N SER A 1033 19.39 -22.02 31.32
CA SER A 1033 18.26 -21.10 31.28
C SER A 1033 18.68 -19.63 31.11
N THR A 1034 19.88 -19.30 31.59
CA THR A 1034 20.45 -17.95 31.59
C THR A 1034 21.55 -17.77 30.54
N ARG A 1035 21.79 -18.77 29.70
CA ARG A 1035 22.86 -18.79 28.69
C ARG A 1035 22.73 -17.68 27.65
N LEU A 1036 21.49 -17.43 27.21
CA LEU A 1036 21.11 -16.35 26.29
C LEU A 1036 20.79 -15.03 27.00
N LEU A 1037 20.69 -15.06 28.34
CA LEU A 1037 20.35 -13.89 29.12
C LEU A 1037 21.57 -12.99 29.24
N TYR A 1038 21.49 -11.81 28.63
CA TYR A 1038 22.48 -10.76 28.84
C TYR A 1038 22.30 -10.16 30.23
N GLN A 1039 23.29 -10.38 31.09
CA GLN A 1039 23.29 -9.87 32.45
C GLN A 1039 24.14 -8.60 32.47
N GLU A 1040 23.53 -7.45 32.73
CA GLU A 1040 24.18 -6.13 32.72
C GLU A 1040 24.14 -5.49 34.11
N GLN A 1041 25.23 -4.84 34.49
CA GLN A 1041 25.31 -4.06 35.71
C GLN A 1041 25.94 -2.70 35.39
N ALA A 1042 25.22 -1.62 35.66
CA ALA A 1042 25.76 -0.27 35.58
C ALA A 1042 26.86 -0.07 36.63
N LEU A 1043 27.92 0.66 36.26
CA LEU A 1043 29.05 0.98 37.12
C LEU A 1043 28.91 2.41 37.63
N ASP A 1044 28.63 2.57 38.93
CA ASP A 1044 28.27 3.86 39.53
C ASP A 1044 29.46 4.81 39.75
N ARG A 1045 30.71 4.32 39.63
CA ARG A 1045 31.94 5.09 39.85
C ARG A 1045 32.79 5.14 38.58
N LEU A 1046 32.82 6.31 37.94
CA LEU A 1046 33.67 6.63 36.79
C LEU A 1046 34.47 7.90 37.08
N PRO A 1047 35.82 7.89 36.94
CA PRO A 1047 36.71 6.77 36.60
C PRO A 1047 36.90 5.74 37.74
N GLY A 1048 37.37 4.52 37.44
CA GLY A 1048 37.59 3.48 38.47
C GLY A 1048 38.19 2.14 37.98
N ASP A 1049 38.73 1.37 38.93
CA ASP A 1049 39.38 0.07 38.72
C ASP A 1049 38.50 -1.11 39.19
N TYR A 1050 38.43 -2.16 38.37
CA TYR A 1050 37.56 -3.32 38.54
C TYR A 1050 38.30 -4.65 38.30
N ARG A 1051 37.97 -5.68 39.08
CA ARG A 1051 38.51 -7.04 39.01
C ARG A 1051 37.43 -8.06 38.69
N ILE A 1052 37.66 -8.90 37.68
CA ILE A 1052 36.72 -9.92 37.19
C ILE A 1052 37.28 -11.31 37.51
N THR A 1053 36.42 -12.23 37.98
CA THR A 1053 36.74 -13.63 38.30
C THR A 1053 35.73 -14.58 37.64
N ALA A 1054 36.15 -15.73 37.10
CA ALA A 1054 35.24 -16.76 36.57
C ALA A 1054 35.56 -18.15 37.14
N GLN A 1055 34.52 -18.95 37.44
CA GLN A 1055 34.59 -20.30 38.03
C GLN A 1055 33.47 -21.21 37.48
N GLY A 1056 33.78 -22.43 37.03
CA GLY A 1056 32.79 -23.43 36.59
C GLY A 1056 33.06 -24.06 35.22
N GLN A 1057 32.05 -24.73 34.64
CA GLN A 1057 32.11 -25.36 33.32
C GLN A 1057 31.22 -24.62 32.31
N GLY A 1058 31.82 -24.05 31.27
CA GLY A 1058 31.13 -23.29 30.21
C GLY A 1058 31.94 -22.10 29.71
N CYS A 1059 31.65 -21.61 28.51
CA CYS A 1059 32.23 -20.38 27.99
C CYS A 1059 31.38 -19.19 28.41
N VAL A 1060 32.00 -18.15 28.96
CA VAL A 1060 31.32 -16.90 29.31
C VAL A 1060 32.08 -15.73 28.73
N GLN A 1061 31.35 -14.81 28.11
CA GLN A 1061 31.81 -13.55 27.55
C GLN A 1061 31.55 -12.44 28.58
N ALA A 1062 32.60 -11.72 28.99
CA ALA A 1062 32.49 -10.57 29.90
C ALA A 1062 33.08 -9.31 29.26
N GLN A 1063 32.41 -8.15 29.39
CA GLN A 1063 32.80 -6.87 28.78
C GLN A 1063 32.54 -5.67 29.68
N VAL A 1064 33.39 -4.64 29.56
CA VAL A 1064 33.19 -3.28 30.08
C VAL A 1064 33.32 -2.27 28.92
N GLY A 1065 32.39 -1.32 28.77
CA GLY A 1065 32.49 -0.25 27.76
C GLY A 1065 31.36 0.81 27.85
N PRO A 1066 31.54 2.00 27.24
CA PRO A 1066 30.47 2.98 27.06
C PRO A 1066 29.54 2.60 25.88
N PRO A 1067 28.32 3.17 25.80
CA PRO A 1067 27.50 3.12 24.57
C PRO A 1067 28.08 4.07 23.50
N GLY A 1068 28.04 3.68 22.20
CA GLY A 1068 28.86 4.23 21.10
C GLY A 1068 28.20 5.20 20.06
N ALA A 1069 29.02 6.12 19.48
CA ALA A 1069 29.05 6.73 18.10
C ALA A 1069 29.46 8.23 17.94
N GLY A 1070 30.69 8.51 17.44
CA GLY A 1070 31.28 9.55 16.51
C GLY A 1070 30.96 11.08 16.48
N LEU A 1071 32.00 11.96 16.37
CA LEU A 1071 32.02 13.48 16.32
C LEU A 1071 32.80 13.97 15.10
N CYS A 1072 32.35 15.05 14.44
CA CYS A 1072 33.08 16.31 14.14
C CYS A 1072 32.39 17.17 13.06
N THR A 1073 32.81 18.43 12.94
CA THR A 1073 32.09 19.64 12.44
C THR A 1073 32.54 20.16 11.06
N GLY A 1074 31.66 20.93 10.41
CA GLY A 1074 31.91 21.81 9.25
C GLY A 1074 30.80 22.88 9.18
N THR A 1075 30.73 23.75 8.17
CA THR A 1075 29.76 24.88 8.15
C THR A 1075 29.18 25.15 6.75
N GLY A 1076 27.87 25.47 6.65
CA GLY A 1076 27.15 25.87 5.44
C GLY A 1076 26.24 27.10 5.67
N LEU A 1077 26.06 27.92 4.61
CA LEU A 1077 25.41 29.25 4.64
C LEU A 1077 24.01 29.22 3.97
N CYS A 1078 22.98 29.76 4.65
CA CYS A 1078 21.61 29.99 4.12
C CYS A 1078 21.35 31.51 3.89
N PRO A 1079 21.17 32.00 2.65
CA PRO A 1079 20.90 33.42 2.42
C PRO A 1079 19.40 33.76 2.55
N GLY A 1080 18.97 34.27 3.72
CA GLY A 1080 17.73 35.07 3.89
C GLY A 1080 16.46 34.37 4.42
N PRO A 1081 15.42 35.14 4.85
CA PRO A 1081 14.24 34.62 5.57
C PRO A 1081 13.14 34.04 4.64
N GLY A 1082 12.54 32.91 5.07
CA GLY A 1082 11.37 32.24 4.47
C GLY A 1082 11.69 31.05 3.55
N LEU A 1083 12.80 31.10 2.81
CA LEU A 1083 13.29 30.02 1.94
C LEU A 1083 14.80 29.87 2.18
N CYS A 1084 15.26 28.74 2.71
CA CYS A 1084 16.71 28.45 2.76
C CYS A 1084 17.12 27.68 1.51
N PHE A 1085 17.88 28.35 0.63
CA PHE A 1085 18.62 27.68 -0.44
C PHE A 1085 19.94 27.12 0.12
N LEU A 1086 20.11 25.80 0.07
CA LEU A 1086 21.28 25.10 0.59
C LEU A 1086 22.10 24.43 -0.53
N PRO A 1087 23.20 25.05 -0.98
CA PRO A 1087 24.14 24.43 -1.91
C PRO A 1087 25.17 23.57 -1.17
N VAL A 1088 25.21 22.27 -1.49
CA VAL A 1088 26.18 21.29 -0.98
C VAL A 1088 27.27 21.06 -2.02
N LEU A 1089 28.49 21.51 -1.72
CA LEU A 1089 29.68 21.36 -2.57
C LEU A 1089 30.52 20.17 -2.10
N LEU A 1090 30.77 19.20 -2.98
CA LEU A 1090 31.48 17.97 -2.67
C LEU A 1090 32.76 17.84 -3.49
N ARG A 1091 33.87 17.51 -2.81
CA ARG A 1091 35.15 17.15 -3.43
C ARG A 1091 35.79 15.99 -2.67
N TYR A 1092 36.10 14.90 -3.36
CA TYR A 1092 36.76 13.74 -2.78
C TYR A 1092 38.28 13.82 -2.91
N GLN A 1093 39.00 13.62 -1.80
CA GLN A 1093 40.48 13.69 -1.72
C GLN A 1093 41.11 12.42 -1.13
N GLY A 1094 40.37 11.30 -1.11
CA GLY A 1094 40.85 10.05 -0.54
C GLY A 1094 41.85 9.30 -1.44
N ARG A 1095 42.25 8.10 -0.99
CA ARG A 1095 43.29 7.29 -1.64
C ARG A 1095 42.81 6.61 -2.93
N ARG A 1096 41.51 6.34 -3.05
CA ARG A 1096 40.87 5.67 -4.21
C ARG A 1096 40.67 6.65 -5.37
N GLU A 1097 40.57 6.15 -6.60
CA GLU A 1097 40.27 6.96 -7.80
C GLU A 1097 38.80 7.45 -7.82
N GLU A 1098 37.88 6.69 -7.24
CA GLU A 1098 36.46 6.99 -7.05
C GLU A 1098 36.02 6.45 -5.68
N THR A 1099 35.09 7.11 -5.01
CA THR A 1099 34.41 6.55 -3.82
C THR A 1099 33.45 5.43 -4.21
N ASN A 1100 32.87 4.75 -3.23
CA ASN A 1100 31.66 3.97 -3.47
C ASN A 1100 30.44 4.90 -3.63
N MET A 1101 29.22 4.38 -3.40
CA MET A 1101 28.04 5.23 -3.23
C MET A 1101 28.23 6.18 -2.05
N VAL A 1102 27.96 7.45 -2.30
CA VAL A 1102 28.04 8.51 -1.28
C VAL A 1102 26.63 8.91 -0.91
N ILE A 1103 26.36 9.00 0.39
CA ILE A 1103 25.12 9.57 0.90
C ILE A 1103 25.39 10.98 1.41
N ILE A 1104 24.58 11.93 0.94
CA ILE A 1104 24.37 13.20 1.61
C ILE A 1104 23.15 13.02 2.51
N ASN A 1105 23.39 12.85 3.81
CA ASN A 1105 22.36 12.85 4.84
C ASN A 1105 22.18 14.27 5.35
N LEU A 1106 21.01 14.83 5.11
CA LEU A 1106 20.70 16.23 5.37
C LEU A 1106 19.62 16.28 6.46
N LYS A 1107 19.99 16.58 7.70
CA LYS A 1107 19.00 16.82 8.77
C LYS A 1107 18.27 18.13 8.46
N LEU A 1108 16.95 18.14 8.54
CA LEU A 1108 16.13 19.36 8.44
C LEU A 1108 16.25 20.20 9.71
N LEU A 1109 16.19 21.52 9.56
CA LEU A 1109 16.01 22.43 10.69
C LEU A 1109 14.63 22.21 11.32
N SER A 1110 14.53 22.37 12.64
CA SER A 1110 13.25 22.27 13.35
C SER A 1110 12.22 23.23 12.74
N GLY A 1111 11.09 22.70 12.25
CA GLY A 1111 10.03 23.49 11.62
C GLY A 1111 10.20 23.78 10.11
N TYR A 1112 11.23 23.24 9.46
CA TYR A 1112 11.44 23.37 8.01
C TYR A 1112 11.08 22.07 7.27
N GLY A 1113 10.43 22.21 6.11
CA GLY A 1113 10.13 21.16 5.14
C GLY A 1113 10.89 21.32 3.83
N LEU A 1114 10.83 20.33 2.94
CA LEU A 1114 11.42 20.42 1.60
C LEU A 1114 10.43 21.02 0.60
N GLN A 1115 10.89 21.97 -0.22
CA GLN A 1115 10.08 22.48 -1.33
C GLN A 1115 9.95 21.46 -2.47
N GLN A 1116 8.71 21.06 -2.78
CA GLN A 1116 8.41 19.96 -3.72
C GLN A 1116 8.89 20.19 -5.17
N SER A 1117 9.05 21.44 -5.61
CA SER A 1117 9.58 21.79 -6.94
C SER A 1117 11.06 21.42 -7.10
N THR A 1118 11.90 21.68 -6.10
CA THR A 1118 13.33 21.30 -6.13
C THR A 1118 13.57 19.80 -6.11
N LEU A 1119 12.60 19.02 -5.60
CA LEU A 1119 12.71 17.56 -5.56
C LEU A 1119 12.80 16.95 -6.96
N GLN A 1120 12.07 17.48 -7.94
CA GLN A 1120 12.09 16.95 -9.31
C GLN A 1120 13.45 17.19 -9.99
N GLU A 1121 14.08 18.35 -9.75
CA GLU A 1121 15.39 18.68 -10.27
C GLU A 1121 16.49 17.80 -9.65
N VAL A 1122 16.47 17.62 -8.33
CA VAL A 1122 17.43 16.76 -7.64
C VAL A 1122 17.24 15.30 -8.07
N LYS A 1123 16.00 14.78 -8.15
CA LYS A 1123 15.71 13.42 -8.63
C LYS A 1123 16.20 13.14 -10.06
N SER A 1124 16.28 14.15 -10.91
CA SER A 1124 16.84 13.99 -12.26
C SER A 1124 18.37 13.86 -12.28
N SER A 1125 19.04 14.29 -11.21
CA SER A 1125 20.50 14.42 -11.10
C SER A 1125 21.16 13.35 -10.22
N VAL A 1126 20.36 12.62 -9.45
CA VAL A 1126 20.80 11.64 -8.44
C VAL A 1126 20.02 10.34 -8.57
N LYS A 1127 20.55 9.24 -8.04
CA LYS A 1127 19.91 7.92 -8.20
C LYS A 1127 18.63 7.79 -7.38
N ARG A 1128 18.65 8.31 -6.15
CA ARG A 1128 17.57 8.17 -5.18
C ARG A 1128 17.61 9.32 -4.19
N VAL A 1129 16.43 9.72 -3.72
CA VAL A 1129 16.26 10.66 -2.61
C VAL A 1129 15.22 10.05 -1.68
N ASP A 1130 15.61 9.77 -0.44
CA ASP A 1130 14.71 9.28 0.60
C ASP A 1130 14.43 10.35 1.63
N PHE A 1131 13.23 10.28 2.20
CA PHE A 1131 12.79 11.11 3.30
C PHE A 1131 12.61 10.21 4.51
N GLU A 1132 13.48 10.35 5.48
CA GLU A 1132 13.40 9.62 6.75
C GLU A 1132 13.21 10.65 7.84
N GLU A 1133 11.99 10.76 8.38
CA GLU A 1133 11.72 11.36 9.70
C GLU A 1133 12.66 12.53 10.11
N GLY A 1134 12.58 13.65 9.38
CA GLY A 1134 13.41 14.84 9.62
C GLY A 1134 14.78 14.86 8.92
N TYR A 1135 15.07 13.91 8.05
CA TYR A 1135 16.27 13.82 7.22
C TYR A 1135 15.91 13.67 5.74
N ILE A 1136 16.79 14.22 4.89
CA ILE A 1136 16.81 14.00 3.45
C ILE A 1136 18.07 13.23 3.13
N ASN A 1137 17.94 12.00 2.63
CA ASN A 1137 19.05 11.17 2.21
C ASN A 1137 19.16 11.22 0.68
N ILE A 1138 20.25 11.80 0.17
CA ILE A 1138 20.52 11.89 -1.27
C ILE A 1138 21.61 10.89 -1.62
N TYR A 1139 21.31 9.97 -2.54
CA TYR A 1139 22.20 8.88 -2.93
C TYR A 1139 22.92 9.20 -4.24
N LEU A 1140 24.25 9.21 -4.18
CA LEU A 1140 25.13 9.48 -5.31
C LEU A 1140 25.90 8.22 -5.71
N ASP A 1141 26.11 8.02 -7.02
CA ASP A 1141 26.88 6.88 -7.56
C ASP A 1141 28.31 6.77 -7.02
N GLY A 1142 28.90 7.91 -6.68
CA GLY A 1142 30.27 8.06 -6.22
C GLY A 1142 30.89 9.37 -6.67
N LEU A 1143 31.93 9.78 -5.96
CA LEU A 1143 32.71 10.98 -6.21
C LEU A 1143 34.06 10.57 -6.79
N LYS A 1144 34.40 11.12 -7.95
CA LYS A 1144 35.74 10.97 -8.54
C LYS A 1144 36.73 11.85 -7.79
N LYS A 1145 37.95 11.34 -7.65
CA LYS A 1145 39.04 12.04 -6.99
C LYS A 1145 39.30 13.40 -7.64
N GLU A 1146 39.40 14.44 -6.82
CA GLU A 1146 39.62 15.85 -7.20
C GLU A 1146 38.55 16.50 -8.12
N VAL A 1147 37.39 15.87 -8.35
CA VAL A 1147 36.29 16.46 -9.12
C VAL A 1147 35.28 17.15 -8.19
N LEU A 1148 35.05 18.45 -8.39
CA LEU A 1148 34.05 19.21 -7.64
C LEU A 1148 32.64 18.96 -8.21
N ARG A 1149 31.69 18.63 -7.33
CA ARG A 1149 30.25 18.48 -7.66
C ARG A 1149 29.41 19.36 -6.73
N SER A 1150 28.29 19.88 -7.24
CA SER A 1150 27.37 20.74 -6.50
C SER A 1150 25.97 20.16 -6.56
N TYR A 1151 25.29 20.10 -5.41
CA TYR A 1151 23.90 19.67 -5.27
C TYR A 1151 23.16 20.72 -4.45
N SER A 1152 22.03 21.22 -4.93
CA SER A 1152 21.26 22.27 -4.25
C SER A 1152 19.87 21.79 -3.84
N VAL A 1153 19.46 22.14 -2.62
CA VAL A 1153 18.15 21.82 -2.05
C VAL A 1153 17.55 23.10 -1.48
N THR A 1154 16.23 23.32 -1.67
CA THR A 1154 15.52 24.48 -1.10
C THR A 1154 14.57 24.03 -0.01
N LEU A 1155 14.78 24.55 1.20
CA LEU A 1155 13.96 24.30 2.39
C LEU A 1155 12.95 25.44 2.59
N GLU A 1156 11.71 25.09 2.92
CA GLU A 1156 10.60 26.00 3.18
C GLU A 1156 10.22 25.95 4.67
N GLU A 1157 9.96 27.10 5.28
CA GLU A 1157 9.55 27.19 6.69
C GLU A 1157 8.06 26.82 6.84
N GLU A 1158 7.78 25.66 7.42
CA GLU A 1158 6.40 25.20 7.70
C GLU A 1158 5.91 25.75 9.04
N GLU A 1159 6.78 25.73 10.05
CA GLU A 1159 6.50 26.22 11.40
C GLU A 1159 7.66 27.05 11.95
N ALA A 1160 7.36 28.21 12.52
CA ALA A 1160 8.38 29.12 13.02
C ALA A 1160 8.97 28.64 14.35
N VAL A 1161 10.28 28.40 14.37
CA VAL A 1161 11.06 28.01 15.55
C VAL A 1161 12.14 29.06 15.83
N ARG A 1162 12.26 29.48 17.10
CA ARG A 1162 13.24 30.47 17.57
C ARG A 1162 14.43 29.79 18.25
N ASN A 1163 15.57 30.48 18.25
CA ASN A 1163 16.86 29.96 18.74
C ASN A 1163 17.27 28.65 18.06
N LEU A 1164 16.97 28.54 16.76
CA LEU A 1164 17.32 27.40 15.92
C LEU A 1164 18.77 27.00 16.13
N ARG A 1165 18.95 25.73 16.49
CA ARG A 1165 20.27 25.12 16.53
C ARG A 1165 20.65 24.73 15.10
N PRO A 1166 21.94 24.82 14.76
CA PRO A 1166 22.39 24.37 13.46
C PRO A 1166 22.02 22.90 13.22
N ALA A 1167 21.44 22.61 12.06
CA ALA A 1167 21.21 21.26 11.58
C ALA A 1167 22.47 20.75 10.86
N VAL A 1168 22.56 19.44 10.67
CA VAL A 1168 23.78 18.78 10.18
C VAL A 1168 23.55 18.23 8.77
N VAL A 1169 24.50 18.51 7.88
CA VAL A 1169 24.74 17.82 6.61
C VAL A 1169 25.91 16.86 6.82
N LYS A 1170 25.63 15.57 6.75
CA LYS A 1170 26.62 14.51 6.84
C LYS A 1170 26.79 13.87 5.47
N VAL A 1171 28.00 13.90 4.94
CA VAL A 1171 28.38 13.26 3.69
C VAL A 1171 29.32 12.12 4.00
N TYR A 1172 28.99 10.92 3.58
CA TYR A 1172 29.83 9.77 3.89
C TYR A 1172 29.79 8.76 2.75
N ASP A 1173 30.89 8.05 2.57
CA ASP A 1173 30.89 6.81 1.81
C ASP A 1173 29.99 5.83 2.59
N TYR A 1174 28.88 5.47 1.96
CA TYR A 1174 27.82 4.73 2.63
C TYR A 1174 28.28 3.36 3.12
N TYR A 1175 29.27 2.79 2.45
CA TYR A 1175 29.75 1.44 2.67
C TYR A 1175 31.07 1.39 3.43
N GLN A 1176 31.72 2.53 3.57
CA GLN A 1176 32.92 2.73 4.36
C GLN A 1176 32.74 4.01 5.17
N THR A 1177 31.91 3.94 6.20
CA THR A 1177 31.50 5.09 7.04
C THR A 1177 32.66 5.79 7.74
N SER A 1178 33.87 5.20 7.75
CA SER A 1178 35.10 5.88 8.16
C SER A 1178 35.48 7.04 7.24
N ASP A 1179 35.07 7.01 5.97
CA ASP A 1179 35.29 8.07 4.99
C ASP A 1179 34.08 9.02 5.01
N GLU A 1180 34.07 9.96 5.96
CA GLU A 1180 32.99 10.92 6.15
C GLU A 1180 33.46 12.37 6.27
N ALA A 1181 32.55 13.29 5.96
CA ALA A 1181 32.66 14.72 6.14
C ALA A 1181 31.32 15.25 6.65
N VAL A 1182 31.34 16.19 7.58
CA VAL A 1182 30.12 16.69 8.24
C VAL A 1182 30.17 18.21 8.27
N ALA A 1183 29.03 18.88 8.07
CA ALA A 1183 28.88 20.32 8.13
C ALA A 1183 27.56 20.76 8.80
N ASP A 1184 27.59 21.84 9.55
CA ASP A 1184 26.47 22.46 10.27
C ASP A 1184 25.90 23.61 9.41
N TYR A 1185 24.58 23.79 9.36
CA TYR A 1185 23.93 24.92 8.69
C TYR A 1185 22.78 25.48 9.54
N SER A 1186 22.46 26.78 9.41
CA SER A 1186 21.47 27.47 10.27
C SER A 1186 20.67 28.55 9.51
N SER A 1187 19.51 28.93 10.05
CA SER A 1187 18.63 29.98 9.52
C SER A 1187 18.11 30.89 10.67
N PRO A 1188 18.11 32.23 10.52
CA PRO A 1188 18.81 33.01 9.49
C PRO A 1188 20.33 32.89 9.67
N CYS A 1189 21.12 33.11 8.60
CA CYS A 1189 22.57 33.09 8.70
C CYS A 1189 23.05 33.92 9.90
N ALA A 1190 23.82 33.30 10.81
CA ALA A 1190 24.54 34.07 11.79
C ALA A 1190 25.52 34.99 11.05
N GLU A 1191 25.35 36.31 11.18
CA GLU A 1191 26.42 37.27 10.92
C GLU A 1191 27.52 37.03 11.96
N LEU A 1192 28.34 36.01 11.77
CA LEU A 1192 29.56 35.84 12.53
C LEU A 1192 30.67 36.65 11.86
N LEU A 1193 30.75 37.90 12.32
CA LEU A 1193 31.95 38.71 12.60
C LEU A 1193 33.25 38.25 11.90
N GLN A 1194 33.76 39.15 11.05
CA GLN A 1194 35.05 39.23 10.35
C GLN A 1194 36.35 38.97 11.15
N ASN A 1195 36.35 38.33 12.33
CA ASN A 1195 37.54 38.18 13.16
C ASN A 1195 37.86 36.71 13.54
N SER A 1196 38.25 35.89 12.57
CA SER A 1196 39.15 34.74 12.82
C SER A 1196 39.93 34.34 11.56
N LEU A 1197 40.50 35.31 10.85
CA LEU A 1197 41.69 35.10 10.03
C LEU A 1197 42.89 35.21 10.97
N GLY A 1198 43.46 34.07 11.38
CA GLY A 1198 44.67 34.12 12.20
C GLY A 1198 45.15 32.77 12.72
N ARG A 1199 46.16 32.23 12.01
CA ARG A 1199 47.12 31.15 12.36
C ARG A 1199 46.66 29.72 12.04
N SER A 1200 47.36 28.87 11.29
CA SER A 1200 48.59 28.90 10.43
C SER A 1200 48.72 27.46 9.87
N LEU A 1201 48.93 27.13 8.58
CA LEU A 1201 50.21 27.08 7.82
C LEU A 1201 49.88 26.52 6.41
N SER A 1202 50.01 27.32 5.34
CA SER A 1202 51.10 27.33 4.34
C SER A 1202 51.03 26.30 3.20
N ALA A 1203 50.73 26.76 1.97
CA ALA A 1203 51.49 26.43 0.76
C ALA A 1203 51.24 27.52 -0.29
N GLN A 1204 52.34 28.08 -0.81
CA GLN A 1204 52.40 29.23 -1.70
C GLN A 1204 51.99 28.91 -3.14
N ALA A 1205 51.70 29.99 -3.87
CA ALA A 1205 51.36 30.07 -5.29
C ALA A 1205 52.31 29.32 -6.24
N GLY A 1206 51.71 28.74 -7.27
CA GLY A 1206 52.31 28.08 -8.42
C GLY A 1206 51.24 27.34 -9.20
#